data_AF-A0A9P7BE99-F1
#
_entry.id   AF-A0A9P7BE99-F1
#
_cell.length_a   1.000
_cell.length_b   1.000
_cell.length_c   1.000
_cell.angle_alpha   90.00
_cell.angle_beta   90.00
_cell.angle_gamma   90.00
#
_symmetry.space_group_name_H-M   'P 1'
#
loop_
_entity.id
_entity.type
_entity.pdbx_description
1 polymer ?
#
loop_
_entity_poly.entity_id
_entity_poly.type
_entity_poly.pdbx_seq_one_letter_code
_entity_poly.pdbx_strand_id
1 'polypeptide(L)'
;MLNDSSQSKKSHRRKSSVKVDPFESSDLYYGPITDPSNVNTSFGRLRTRSVITPKPKYHSFGNSLTSFSNDSEDNDSNSGSGRLSRANFHIHNDDDHDNHLESIINSKITGKEYSNNNHYLNLKNLRDLNKSSSSTNIPVISDSDNEINNHTDLESDVSDDNDDKDDLYAVSMKSHSTGSLVAESDIALSNENFAEPTEYGNTSIMKPKFKTSLKSKKLDSVKSTIFPNSTESSSTSSFKSNVPLPSTNTRGNSLIPNRDTFSPSPSPSTPTIRRRGSADMSSSTINSKRFFISDIDATLNELLTNEDTDQNCQITIDDKGPKVLKLGTANSAGFNQYDIRGTYMLSNLLQELTIAKRFGRKQMILDEARLNENPVSRLYRLITTSFWKNLTRQVTETSILEMAKDTKISSEGAKYPRIYIPYDEAEQFYYYSKISEKYDSFNLKVEYLPKIITDDYVKSINDYPGLLALAVRHKSDKYGDLEGYQYVVPGGRFNEQYGWDSYFETLGLLSCNILEPCIGMCENFIFEINHYGKILNANRSYYLCRSQPPFLTDMTLRIFDYMKEKSNNLDIDFLKRAFLAAIKEYNEVWTSYPRLDPITGLSTYHPSGKGIPPETEASHFISVLTPYCEKYELSFDELQEKYNNGLIEEPELDEYFLHDRAVRESGHDTSYRLEGICANLATIDLNCLLFKYEKDISFVIKTYFNNELEYNGSIETSEKWEKLAEIRRGLIDKYMWNEKNSLYYDYNIKIKGQSNYESVTAFYALWAGVCTPERAKILIENSLHKFEEFGGLVSGTKKSRGDLGVSKPSRQWDYPFAWAPHQILTWDGLKKYNRKDIAQRLSYRWLYLMTLSFVDFNGIVVEKYDATSERQPHKVEAEYGNQGSGFKGVATEGFGWVNASYLLGLKNLDILSKRALGMVTSPTDFFAKMNPTEKTKYGLAV
;
A
#
# COMPACT_ATOMS: atom_id res chain seq x y z
N MET A 1 44.52 -22.30 12.35
CA MET A 1 45.35 -22.42 13.58
C MET A 1 45.33 -21.06 14.24
N LEU A 2 45.13 -20.89 15.55
CA LEU A 2 45.25 -21.82 16.68
C LEU A 2 43.91 -22.04 17.43
N ASN A 3 43.85 -23.09 18.26
CA ASN A 3 42.73 -23.40 19.14
C ASN A 3 42.78 -22.56 20.42
N ASP A 4 41.62 -22.35 21.05
CA ASP A 4 41.52 -22.68 22.48
C ASP A 4 40.14 -23.29 22.80
N SER A 5 40.08 -24.15 23.81
CA SER A 5 38.98 -25.09 24.03
C SER A 5 38.41 -25.00 25.45
N SER A 6 37.09 -24.80 25.56
CA SER A 6 36.37 -25.04 26.82
C SER A 6 35.07 -25.81 26.58
N GLN A 7 34.80 -26.79 27.45
CA GLN A 7 33.81 -27.84 27.23
C GLN A 7 32.38 -27.35 27.51
N SER A 8 31.48 -27.47 26.54
CA SER A 8 30.05 -27.24 26.78
C SER A 8 29.39 -28.45 27.45
N LYS A 9 28.76 -28.25 28.61
CA LYS A 9 27.93 -29.27 29.27
C LYS A 9 26.66 -29.50 28.42
N LYS A 10 26.55 -30.67 27.79
CA LYS A 10 25.36 -31.10 27.03
C LYS A 10 24.13 -31.21 27.93
N SER A 11 23.34 -30.13 28.03
CA SER A 11 21.98 -30.18 28.56
C SER A 11 21.08 -30.96 27.58
N HIS A 12 20.59 -32.13 28.00
CA HIS A 12 19.62 -32.91 27.24
C HIS A 12 18.22 -32.26 27.27
N ARG A 13 18.04 -31.23 26.45
CA ARG A 13 16.73 -30.61 26.23
C ARG A 13 15.88 -31.52 25.36
N ARG A 14 14.99 -32.33 25.99
CA ARG A 14 13.94 -33.08 25.28
C ARG A 14 13.15 -32.13 24.36
N LYS A 15 13.12 -32.43 23.06
CA LYS A 15 12.31 -31.69 22.07
C LYS A 15 10.83 -31.97 22.33
N SER A 16 10.00 -30.93 22.40
CA SER A 16 8.54 -31.06 22.34
C SER A 16 8.10 -31.39 20.91
N SER A 17 7.04 -32.19 20.77
CA SER A 17 6.60 -32.78 19.49
C SER A 17 5.70 -31.88 18.64
N VAL A 18 5.65 -30.58 18.91
CA VAL A 18 5.00 -29.57 18.05
C VAL A 18 6.05 -28.49 17.73
N LYS A 19 6.31 -28.28 16.44
CA LYS A 19 7.37 -27.40 15.91
C LYS A 19 6.91 -25.98 15.55
N VAL A 20 5.59 -25.75 15.52
CA VAL A 20 4.95 -24.55 14.95
C VAL A 20 4.11 -23.88 16.04
N ASP A 21 4.06 -22.56 16.04
CA ASP A 21 3.19 -21.80 16.93
C ASP A 21 1.76 -21.80 16.37
N PRO A 22 0.76 -22.39 17.04
CA PRO A 22 -0.61 -22.42 16.51
C PRO A 22 -1.25 -21.03 16.40
N PHE A 23 -0.66 -19.98 17.00
CA PHE A 23 -1.18 -18.61 16.90
C PHE A 23 -0.67 -17.85 15.65
N GLU A 24 0.32 -18.39 14.95
CA GLU A 24 1.05 -17.77 13.82
C GLU A 24 0.14 -17.40 12.65
N SER A 25 -0.81 -18.25 12.25
CA SER A 25 -1.78 -17.95 11.19
C SER A 25 -3.19 -18.44 11.49
N SER A 26 -4.19 -17.94 10.74
CA SER A 26 -5.55 -18.45 10.77
C SER A 26 -5.62 -19.90 10.31
N ASP A 27 -4.90 -20.28 9.25
CA ASP A 27 -4.83 -21.66 8.74
C ASP A 27 -4.30 -22.64 9.81
N LEU A 28 -3.34 -22.22 10.64
CA LEU A 28 -2.81 -23.02 11.75
C LEU A 28 -3.75 -23.08 12.96
N TYR A 29 -4.40 -21.97 13.30
CA TYR A 29 -5.29 -21.89 14.47
C TYR A 29 -6.68 -22.49 14.22
N TYR A 30 -7.17 -22.42 12.98
CA TYR A 30 -8.51 -22.86 12.57
C TYR A 30 -8.51 -24.11 11.67
N GLY A 31 -7.37 -24.54 11.14
CA GLY A 31 -7.25 -25.76 10.33
C GLY A 31 -7.39 -27.09 11.11
N PRO A 32 -7.22 -28.24 10.44
CA PRO A 32 -7.55 -29.56 11.00
C PRO A 32 -6.74 -29.98 12.23
N ILE A 33 -5.56 -29.38 12.46
CA ILE A 33 -4.65 -29.73 13.58
C ILE A 33 -5.23 -29.36 14.94
N THR A 34 -6.04 -28.29 15.00
CA THR A 34 -6.62 -27.71 16.22
C THR A 34 -8.15 -27.85 16.27
N ASP A 35 -8.72 -28.62 15.34
CA ASP A 35 -10.16 -28.85 15.26
C ASP A 35 -10.57 -29.88 16.31
N PRO A 36 -11.38 -29.51 17.32
CA PRO A 36 -11.79 -30.43 18.38
C PRO A 36 -12.72 -31.56 17.91
N SER A 37 -13.28 -31.48 16.68
CA SER A 37 -14.04 -32.59 16.08
C SER A 37 -13.15 -33.65 15.42
N ASN A 38 -11.89 -33.30 15.13
CA ASN A 38 -10.93 -34.16 14.46
C ASN A 38 -9.80 -34.63 15.40
N VAL A 39 -9.15 -35.71 14.96
CA VAL A 39 -7.88 -36.26 15.46
C VAL A 39 -7.90 -37.15 16.72
N ASN A 40 -7.39 -38.37 16.50
CA ASN A 40 -7.05 -39.39 17.49
C ASN A 40 -5.83 -39.04 18.38
N THR A 41 -5.34 -37.81 18.40
CA THR A 41 -4.16 -37.40 19.16
C THR A 41 -4.48 -37.19 20.64
N SER A 42 -3.65 -37.75 21.52
CA SER A 42 -3.66 -37.41 22.93
C SER A 42 -3.13 -35.98 23.11
N PHE A 43 -3.97 -35.04 23.53
CA PHE A 43 -3.54 -33.73 24.03
C PHE A 43 -2.76 -33.92 25.34
N GLY A 44 -1.46 -34.23 25.23
CA GLY A 44 -0.54 -34.17 26.35
C GLY A 44 -0.45 -32.75 26.88
N ARG A 45 -0.49 -32.59 28.21
CA ARG A 45 -0.41 -31.30 28.91
C ARG A 45 0.69 -30.40 28.34
N LEU A 46 0.30 -29.40 27.53
CA LEU A 46 1.15 -28.26 27.19
C LEU A 46 1.40 -27.47 28.47
N ARG A 47 2.61 -27.61 29.05
CA ARG A 47 3.01 -26.83 30.22
C ARG A 47 3.35 -25.41 29.80
N THR A 48 2.89 -24.46 30.60
CA THR A 48 3.19 -23.04 30.50
C THR A 48 4.70 -22.77 30.50
N ARG A 49 5.14 -21.83 29.64
CA ARG A 49 6.46 -21.22 29.70
C ARG A 49 6.39 -19.99 30.59
N SER A 50 6.70 -20.15 31.88
CA SER A 50 6.98 -19.01 32.74
C SER A 50 8.25 -18.31 32.23
N VAL A 51 8.20 -17.00 31.99
CA VAL A 51 9.41 -16.19 31.83
C VAL A 51 10.04 -16.04 33.21
N ILE A 52 11.11 -16.78 33.47
CA ILE A 52 11.90 -16.65 34.70
C ILE A 52 12.81 -15.45 34.54
N THR A 53 12.44 -14.31 35.13
CA THR A 53 13.42 -13.29 35.51
C THR A 53 14.24 -13.81 36.70
N PRO A 54 15.56 -13.54 36.76
CA PRO A 54 16.39 -14.03 37.84
C PRO A 54 16.07 -13.29 39.16
N LYS A 55 15.66 -14.03 40.19
CA LYS A 55 15.64 -13.50 41.56
C LYS A 55 17.07 -13.27 42.07
N PRO A 56 17.32 -12.22 42.88
CA PRO A 56 18.62 -11.98 43.47
C PRO A 56 18.99 -13.12 44.44
N LYS A 57 20.28 -13.46 44.49
CA LYS A 57 20.81 -14.40 45.48
C LYS A 57 20.95 -13.71 46.83
N TYR A 58 20.16 -14.12 47.82
CA TYR A 58 20.52 -13.96 49.22
C TYR A 58 21.14 -15.25 49.74
N HIS A 59 22.34 -15.13 50.32
CA HIS A 59 22.98 -16.23 51.04
C HIS A 59 22.35 -16.39 52.42
N SER A 60 22.01 -17.61 52.80
CA SER A 60 21.62 -17.96 54.16
C SER A 60 22.87 -18.17 55.03
N PHE A 61 23.03 -17.34 56.06
CA PHE A 61 23.68 -17.75 57.30
C PHE A 61 22.63 -17.77 58.41
N GLY A 62 22.66 -18.80 59.25
CA GLY A 62 21.64 -19.04 60.28
C GLY A 62 22.06 -18.62 61.68
N ASN A 63 21.17 -18.94 62.62
CA ASN A 63 21.29 -18.90 64.08
C ASN A 63 21.06 -17.57 64.81
N SER A 64 19.84 -17.51 65.36
CA SER A 64 19.58 -17.38 66.81
C SER A 64 19.30 -16.00 67.43
N LEU A 65 18.44 -16.05 68.45
CA LEU A 65 18.22 -15.10 69.56
C LEU A 65 17.47 -13.77 69.30
N THR A 66 16.17 -13.84 69.61
CA THR A 66 15.44 -12.98 70.58
C THR A 66 15.26 -11.46 70.38
N SER A 67 13.97 -11.11 70.33
CA SER A 67 13.25 -10.15 71.21
C SER A 67 13.04 -8.69 70.78
N PHE A 68 11.83 -8.22 71.13
CA PHE A 68 11.28 -6.84 71.10
C PHE A 68 11.17 -6.15 69.72
N SER A 69 10.23 -5.24 69.44
CA SER A 69 8.86 -4.89 69.90
C SER A 69 8.65 -3.42 69.52
N ASN A 70 7.45 -3.09 69.00
CA ASN A 70 6.86 -1.73 68.98
C ASN A 70 7.54 -0.70 68.03
N ASP A 71 6.77 -0.05 67.15
CA ASP A 71 6.16 1.30 67.27
C ASP A 71 7.21 2.41 67.03
N SER A 72 6.95 3.58 66.43
CA SER A 72 5.79 4.14 65.70
C SER A 72 6.26 5.40 64.93
N GLU A 73 5.40 5.99 64.11
CA GLU A 73 5.28 7.45 63.84
C GLU A 73 6.47 8.28 63.27
N ASP A 74 6.20 8.83 62.07
CA ASP A 74 6.15 10.27 61.76
C ASP A 74 7.37 11.21 61.64
N ASN A 75 7.27 12.00 60.55
CA ASN A 75 7.54 13.43 60.38
C ASN A 75 8.96 14.01 60.19
N ASP A 76 9.10 14.61 59.00
CA ASP A 76 9.52 15.99 58.73
C ASP A 76 10.85 16.57 59.21
N SER A 77 11.71 16.73 58.20
CA SER A 77 12.21 18.04 57.75
C SER A 77 13.49 18.66 58.36
N ASN A 78 14.28 19.21 57.43
CA ASN A 78 15.11 20.40 57.52
C ASN A 78 16.36 20.49 58.45
N SER A 79 17.50 20.55 57.77
CA SER A 79 18.57 21.56 57.93
C SER A 79 19.39 21.66 59.23
N GLY A 80 20.72 21.82 59.07
CA GLY A 80 21.42 22.82 59.92
C GLY A 80 22.78 22.49 60.57
N SER A 81 23.83 22.32 59.75
CA SER A 81 25.17 22.92 60.00
C SER A 81 26.13 22.41 61.11
N GLY A 82 27.43 22.55 60.82
CA GLY A 82 28.56 22.51 61.78
C GLY A 82 29.43 21.23 61.72
N ARG A 83 30.77 21.29 61.77
CA ARG A 83 31.71 22.44 61.85
C ARG A 83 33.17 21.93 61.64
N LEU A 84 34.02 22.70 60.92
CA LEU A 84 35.51 22.81 61.05
C LEU A 84 36.38 21.52 60.91
N SER A 85 37.62 21.50 60.39
CA SER A 85 38.59 22.43 59.75
C SER A 85 39.67 21.54 59.03
N ARG A 86 40.68 21.97 58.24
CA ARG A 86 41.50 23.19 58.20
C ARG A 86 42.45 23.18 56.97
N ALA A 87 42.75 24.34 56.35
CA ALA A 87 43.95 24.69 55.52
C ALA A 87 44.29 23.84 54.26
N ASN A 88 44.75 24.35 53.09
CA ASN A 88 45.13 25.66 52.51
C ASN A 88 45.18 25.47 50.94
N PHE A 89 45.37 26.43 50.01
CA PHE A 89 45.62 27.88 49.99
C PHE A 89 45.15 28.52 48.64
N HIS A 90 45.08 29.86 48.60
CA HIS A 90 45.24 30.88 47.53
C HIS A 90 45.55 30.53 46.03
N ILE A 91 45.18 31.33 45.00
CA ILE A 91 44.50 32.67 44.88
C ILE A 91 44.03 32.95 43.40
N HIS A 92 42.96 33.75 43.21
CA HIS A 92 42.54 34.60 42.04
C HIS A 92 42.59 34.12 40.57
N ASN A 93 41.85 34.69 39.59
CA ASN A 93 40.53 35.37 39.50
C ASN A 93 40.17 35.45 37.98
N ASP A 94 38.87 35.60 37.68
CA ASP A 94 38.21 36.30 36.55
C ASP A 94 38.60 36.07 35.06
N ASP A 95 37.54 35.78 34.29
CA ASP A 95 37.13 36.27 32.96
C ASP A 95 37.98 36.12 31.66
N ASP A 96 37.26 35.58 30.66
CA ASP A 96 37.17 35.98 29.24
C ASP A 96 38.21 35.66 28.13
N HIS A 97 37.60 35.49 26.93
CA HIS A 97 38.07 35.63 25.54
C HIS A 97 39.00 34.61 24.83
N ASP A 98 38.39 33.99 23.81
CA ASP A 98 38.76 33.96 22.37
C ASP A 98 40.18 33.67 21.85
N ASN A 99 40.21 32.75 20.86
CA ASN A 99 40.98 32.73 19.60
C ASN A 99 42.46 33.14 19.56
N HIS A 100 43.35 32.23 19.07
CA HIS A 100 43.84 32.30 17.67
C HIS A 100 44.88 31.23 17.24
N LEU A 101 44.73 30.78 15.99
CA LEU A 101 45.75 30.51 14.94
C LEU A 101 47.14 29.87 15.21
N GLU A 102 47.27 28.65 14.65
CA GLU A 102 48.19 28.28 13.52
C GLU A 102 49.61 27.68 13.75
N SER A 103 49.95 26.77 12.80
CA SER A 103 51.28 26.26 12.42
C SER A 103 51.88 25.12 13.31
N ILE A 104 52.69 24.13 12.84
CA ILE A 104 53.16 23.76 11.50
C ILE A 104 53.83 22.33 11.47
N ILE A 105 53.93 21.67 10.30
CA ILE A 105 54.91 20.59 9.89
C ILE A 105 54.80 19.11 10.42
N ASN A 106 54.40 18.20 9.49
CA ASN A 106 55.13 17.01 8.91
C ASN A 106 56.42 16.45 9.59
N SER A 107 56.91 15.19 9.43
CA SER A 107 56.65 14.01 8.59
C SER A 107 57.55 12.83 9.06
N LYS A 108 57.53 11.64 8.42
CA LYS A 108 58.77 10.83 8.14
C LYS A 108 58.59 9.68 7.11
N ILE A 109 59.37 9.76 6.00
CA ILE A 109 60.30 8.74 5.42
C ILE A 109 59.74 7.36 4.94
N THR A 110 60.07 6.74 3.78
CA THR A 110 60.85 6.98 2.51
C THR A 110 60.45 5.89 1.47
N GLY A 111 60.81 5.87 0.17
CA GLY A 111 61.60 6.76 -0.72
C GLY A 111 62.12 6.05 -2.00
N LYS A 112 62.80 6.80 -2.90
CA LYS A 112 63.57 6.38 -4.14
C LYS A 112 62.76 5.81 -5.33
N GLU A 113 63.11 5.99 -6.62
CA GLU A 113 64.10 6.86 -7.31
C GLU A 113 63.75 7.09 -8.82
N TYR A 114 63.67 8.37 -9.21
CA TYR A 114 64.22 9.09 -10.39
C TYR A 114 64.47 8.48 -11.80
N SER A 115 63.98 9.21 -12.82
CA SER A 115 64.63 9.55 -14.12
C SER A 115 63.74 10.56 -14.91
N ASN A 116 64.00 11.87 -14.88
CA ASN A 116 64.67 12.70 -15.92
C ASN A 116 63.89 12.85 -17.27
N ASN A 117 63.79 14.03 -17.93
CA ASN A 117 64.50 15.31 -17.79
C ASN A 117 63.82 16.49 -18.56
N ASN A 118 63.86 17.73 -18.03
CA ASN A 118 64.18 19.04 -18.68
C ASN A 118 63.39 19.58 -19.92
N HIS A 119 63.24 20.89 -20.22
CA HIS A 119 63.88 22.15 -19.75
C HIS A 119 63.05 23.45 -20.04
N TYR A 120 63.12 24.45 -19.13
CA TYR A 120 63.30 25.94 -19.29
C TYR A 120 62.34 26.88 -20.09
N LEU A 121 61.82 27.90 -19.38
CA LEU A 121 61.91 29.38 -19.57
C LEU A 121 62.03 29.98 -21.01
N ASN A 122 61.32 31.07 -21.38
CA ASN A 122 61.46 32.43 -20.81
C ASN A 122 60.41 33.47 -21.34
N LEU A 123 60.40 34.71 -20.82
CA LEU A 123 59.48 35.84 -21.13
C LEU A 123 59.90 36.72 -22.33
N LYS A 124 58.94 37.38 -23.05
CA LYS A 124 58.75 38.87 -23.07
C LYS A 124 57.76 39.45 -24.12
N ASN A 125 57.27 40.67 -23.81
CA ASN A 125 56.63 41.71 -24.66
C ASN A 125 55.12 41.52 -25.04
N LEU A 126 54.25 42.55 -25.13
CA LEU A 126 54.17 43.94 -24.60
C LEU A 126 52.75 44.50 -24.92
N ARG A 127 52.14 45.31 -24.01
CA ARG A 127 51.32 46.57 -24.17
C ARG A 127 50.44 46.83 -25.45
N ASP A 128 49.31 47.55 -25.45
CA ASP A 128 48.60 48.52 -24.56
C ASP A 128 47.05 48.29 -24.66
N LEU A 129 46.12 48.79 -23.82
CA LEU A 129 45.65 50.20 -23.65
C LEU A 129 44.72 50.37 -22.40
N ASN A 130 44.51 51.61 -21.94
CA ASN A 130 43.90 51.97 -20.64
C ASN A 130 42.45 52.54 -20.71
N LYS A 131 41.63 52.12 -19.72
CA LYS A 131 40.86 52.88 -18.69
C LYS A 131 40.32 54.32 -18.88
N SER A 132 39.06 54.50 -18.45
CA SER A 132 38.50 55.58 -17.57
C SER A 132 37.23 55.00 -16.88
N SER A 133 36.94 55.05 -15.56
CA SER A 133 36.69 56.15 -14.58
C SER A 133 35.55 57.10 -15.01
N SER A 134 34.50 57.38 -14.22
CA SER A 134 34.48 57.70 -12.77
C SER A 134 33.13 57.42 -12.04
N SER A 135 33.08 57.75 -10.73
CA SER A 135 32.04 57.46 -9.73
C SER A 135 31.04 58.61 -9.43
N THR A 136 29.94 58.31 -8.74
CA THR A 136 29.28 59.22 -7.76
C THR A 136 28.33 58.46 -6.80
N ASN A 137 28.00 59.06 -5.64
CA ASN A 137 27.34 58.44 -4.47
C ASN A 137 26.01 59.16 -4.11
N ILE A 138 25.02 58.40 -3.59
CA ILE A 138 24.18 58.64 -2.36
C ILE A 138 23.46 60.02 -2.22
N PRO A 139 22.12 60.10 -1.95
CA PRO A 139 21.56 59.69 -0.64
C PRO A 139 20.11 59.12 -0.56
N VAL A 140 19.82 58.66 0.67
CA VAL A 140 18.55 58.17 1.26
C VAL A 140 17.70 59.32 1.82
N ILE A 141 16.36 59.20 1.95
CA ILE A 141 15.53 59.62 3.12
C ILE A 141 14.00 59.33 2.98
N SER A 142 13.44 58.72 4.05
CA SER A 142 12.07 58.67 4.64
C SER A 142 10.73 58.70 3.85
N ASP A 143 9.87 57.73 4.22
CA ASP A 143 8.50 57.84 4.79
C ASP A 143 7.44 58.79 4.18
N SER A 144 6.25 58.24 3.83
CA SER A 144 5.02 58.39 4.66
C SER A 144 3.74 57.82 4.01
N ASP A 145 2.93 57.20 4.87
CA ASP A 145 1.49 56.93 4.88
C ASP A 145 0.58 57.53 3.77
N ASN A 146 -0.32 56.71 3.20
CA ASN A 146 -1.74 56.76 3.62
C ASN A 146 -2.66 55.65 3.08
N GLU A 147 -3.65 55.40 3.92
CA GLU A 147 -4.71 54.41 3.95
C GLU A 147 -5.91 54.60 2.99
N ILE A 148 -6.70 53.52 2.87
CA ILE A 148 -8.19 53.48 2.90
C ILE A 148 -9.04 53.74 1.62
N ASN A 149 -9.54 52.61 1.10
CA ASN A 149 -10.95 52.24 0.87
C ASN A 149 -11.85 52.83 -0.24
N ASN A 150 -12.61 51.86 -0.81
CA ASN A 150 -14.07 51.83 -1.02
C ASN A 150 -14.71 52.19 -2.39
N HIS A 151 -15.16 51.10 -3.03
CA HIS A 151 -16.56 50.80 -3.41
C HIS A 151 -17.26 51.46 -4.62
N THR A 152 -17.95 50.58 -5.36
CA THR A 152 -19.23 50.76 -6.09
C THR A 152 -19.28 51.74 -7.27
N ASP A 153 -20.12 51.59 -8.29
CA ASP A 153 -20.93 50.49 -8.89
C ASP A 153 -21.43 51.05 -10.25
N LEU A 154 -22.23 50.26 -11.00
CA LEU A 154 -23.10 50.69 -12.12
C LEU A 154 -22.38 51.09 -13.42
N GLU A 155 -22.91 50.90 -14.63
CA GLU A 155 -23.92 50.06 -15.30
C GLU A 155 -24.14 50.73 -16.67
N SER A 156 -24.68 50.00 -17.66
CA SER A 156 -25.27 50.50 -18.92
C SER A 156 -24.35 51.17 -19.96
N ASP A 157 -24.66 51.25 -21.25
CA ASP A 157 -25.35 50.35 -22.21
C ASP A 157 -25.24 51.00 -23.62
N VAL A 158 -25.70 50.28 -24.67
CA VAL A 158 -26.21 50.78 -25.97
C VAL A 158 -25.22 51.06 -27.13
N SER A 159 -25.70 50.70 -28.33
CA SER A 159 -25.28 51.06 -29.72
C SER A 159 -24.01 50.37 -30.25
N ASP A 160 -24.07 49.46 -31.23
CA ASP A 160 -24.68 49.52 -32.58
C ASP A 160 -24.21 50.73 -33.41
N ASP A 161 -23.37 50.53 -34.43
CA ASP A 161 -23.85 50.52 -35.83
C ASP A 161 -22.73 50.40 -36.91
N ASN A 162 -23.08 49.68 -37.99
CA ASN A 162 -22.72 49.86 -39.41
C ASN A 162 -21.30 49.56 -40.01
N ASP A 163 -21.34 48.57 -40.91
CA ASP A 163 -20.97 48.62 -42.34
C ASP A 163 -19.51 48.56 -42.85
N ASP A 164 -19.20 47.40 -43.46
CA ASP A 164 -18.86 47.22 -44.89
C ASP A 164 -17.84 48.16 -45.59
N LYS A 165 -16.66 47.62 -45.96
CA LYS A 165 -16.41 47.19 -47.38
C LYS A 165 -15.09 46.51 -47.72
N ASP A 166 -15.24 45.59 -48.67
CA ASP A 166 -14.33 44.90 -49.59
C ASP A 166 -13.03 45.57 -50.07
N ASP A 167 -12.02 44.72 -50.34
CA ASP A 167 -11.13 44.66 -51.53
C ASP A 167 -9.71 44.12 -51.16
N LEU A 168 -8.95 43.36 -51.97
CA LEU A 168 -9.23 42.42 -53.07
C LEU A 168 -7.90 41.68 -53.44
N TYR A 169 -7.99 40.57 -54.18
CA TYR A 169 -6.94 39.86 -54.95
C TYR A 169 -5.88 38.93 -54.29
N ALA A 170 -5.88 37.70 -54.83
CA ALA A 170 -4.90 36.62 -54.68
C ALA A 170 -3.65 36.79 -55.56
N VAL A 171 -2.66 35.86 -55.45
CA VAL A 171 -2.13 35.00 -56.57
C VAL A 171 -0.85 34.19 -56.19
N SER A 172 -0.97 32.86 -56.27
CA SER A 172 -0.04 31.85 -56.85
C SER A 172 1.40 31.55 -56.34
N MET A 173 1.65 30.24 -56.16
CA MET A 173 2.94 29.49 -56.34
C MET A 173 4.10 29.75 -55.34
N LYS A 174 5.01 28.80 -55.06
CA LYS A 174 5.39 27.54 -55.76
C LYS A 174 6.03 26.53 -54.79
N SER A 175 5.93 25.24 -55.11
CA SER A 175 6.64 24.11 -54.48
C SER A 175 8.16 24.13 -54.69
N HIS A 176 8.94 23.51 -53.80
CA HIS A 176 10.22 22.86 -54.11
C HIS A 176 10.42 21.58 -53.28
N SER A 177 10.93 20.53 -53.92
CA SER A 177 11.15 19.20 -53.34
C SER A 177 12.46 18.61 -53.84
N THR A 178 13.20 17.92 -52.98
CA THR A 178 14.32 17.02 -53.32
C THR A 178 14.36 15.87 -52.31
N GLY A 179 14.50 14.57 -52.64
CA GLY A 179 14.47 13.92 -53.95
C GLY A 179 15.65 12.96 -54.19
N SER A 180 15.56 11.70 -53.75
CA SER A 180 16.31 10.52 -54.26
C SER A 180 16.01 9.24 -53.46
N LEU A 181 16.04 8.00 -53.97
CA LEU A 181 15.71 7.41 -55.31
C LEU A 181 15.95 5.88 -55.19
N VAL A 182 15.04 5.03 -55.72
CA VAL A 182 15.28 3.64 -56.21
C VAL A 182 15.63 2.56 -55.14
N ALA A 183 15.15 1.31 -55.18
CA ALA A 183 14.66 0.49 -56.30
C ALA A 183 13.40 -0.35 -56.01
N GLU A 184 12.61 -0.57 -57.07
CA GLU A 184 11.67 -1.68 -57.20
C GLU A 184 12.37 -2.92 -57.78
N SER A 185 11.80 -4.10 -57.56
CA SER A 185 11.98 -5.25 -58.46
C SER A 185 10.75 -6.16 -58.43
N ASP A 186 9.87 -6.03 -59.43
CA ASP A 186 8.81 -7.00 -59.73
C ASP A 186 9.42 -8.34 -60.17
N ILE A 187 8.84 -9.46 -59.71
CA ILE A 187 8.63 -10.67 -60.54
C ILE A 187 7.24 -11.23 -60.26
N ALA A 188 6.57 -11.67 -61.33
CA ALA A 188 5.14 -11.97 -61.36
C ALA A 188 4.80 -13.48 -61.27
N LEU A 189 3.51 -13.73 -61.01
CA LEU A 189 2.69 -14.87 -61.48
C LEU A 189 3.14 -16.32 -61.17
N SER A 190 2.27 -17.03 -60.44
CA SER A 190 1.63 -18.26 -60.99
C SER A 190 0.35 -18.61 -60.23
N ASN A 191 -0.76 -18.77 -60.96
CA ASN A 191 -1.92 -19.52 -60.51
C ASN A 191 -1.71 -20.99 -60.86
N GLU A 192 -1.97 -21.92 -59.94
CA GLU A 192 -2.42 -23.27 -60.30
C GLU A 192 -3.64 -23.68 -59.47
N ASN A 193 -4.63 -24.23 -60.17
CA ASN A 193 -5.84 -24.85 -59.64
C ASN A 193 -5.65 -26.37 -59.52
N PHE A 194 -6.71 -27.08 -59.13
CA PHE A 194 -6.87 -28.56 -59.06
C PHE A 194 -6.24 -29.21 -57.80
N ALA A 195 -6.86 -30.22 -57.18
CA ALA A 195 -8.22 -30.74 -57.26
C ALA A 195 -8.54 -31.64 -56.05
N GLU A 196 -9.82 -31.99 -55.86
CA GLU A 196 -10.22 -33.17 -55.06
C GLU A 196 -9.60 -34.47 -55.61
N PRO A 197 -9.55 -35.52 -54.79
CA PRO A 197 -10.19 -36.74 -55.25
C PRO A 197 -11.14 -37.41 -54.24
N THR A 198 -12.12 -38.10 -54.81
CA THR A 198 -13.28 -38.75 -54.16
C THR A 198 -13.06 -40.20 -53.71
N GLU A 199 -14.09 -40.72 -53.03
CA GLU A 199 -14.31 -42.06 -52.46
C GLU A 199 -13.85 -43.31 -53.25
N TYR A 200 -13.47 -44.37 -52.51
CA TYR A 200 -13.80 -45.80 -52.67
C TYR A 200 -13.35 -46.53 -51.37
N GLY A 201 -13.97 -47.59 -50.82
CA GLY A 201 -15.22 -48.29 -51.13
C GLY A 201 -15.38 -49.59 -50.29
N ASN A 202 -16.46 -49.69 -49.49
CA ASN A 202 -17.12 -50.86 -48.86
C ASN A 202 -16.44 -52.25 -48.70
N THR A 203 -16.60 -52.82 -47.48
CA THR A 203 -17.10 -54.20 -47.28
C THR A 203 -17.99 -54.33 -46.04
N SER A 204 -19.09 -55.10 -46.13
CA SER A 204 -20.05 -55.43 -45.04
C SER A 204 -19.55 -56.61 -44.16
N ILE A 205 -20.10 -56.94 -42.96
CA ILE A 205 -21.36 -57.71 -42.75
C ILE A 205 -21.77 -57.81 -41.24
N MET A 206 -23.07 -57.59 -40.97
CA MET A 206 -23.97 -58.08 -39.87
C MET A 206 -23.80 -57.82 -38.34
N LYS A 207 -24.99 -57.72 -37.70
CA LYS A 207 -25.33 -57.51 -36.27
C LYS A 207 -25.73 -58.84 -35.58
N PRO A 208 -25.90 -58.90 -34.23
CA PRO A 208 -27.24 -58.70 -33.59
C PRO A 208 -27.20 -57.78 -32.34
N LYS A 209 -28.21 -56.92 -32.05
CA LYS A 209 -29.41 -57.09 -31.16
C LYS A 209 -29.07 -57.44 -29.67
N PHE A 210 -29.66 -56.91 -28.59
CA PHE A 210 -31.01 -56.34 -28.34
C PHE A 210 -31.13 -55.44 -27.05
N LYS A 211 -32.00 -54.41 -27.09
CA LYS A 211 -32.95 -53.85 -26.06
C LYS A 211 -32.73 -53.90 -24.52
N THR A 212 -32.65 -52.70 -23.92
CA THR A 212 -33.53 -52.05 -22.87
C THR A 212 -34.27 -52.82 -21.73
N SER A 213 -34.26 -52.22 -20.51
CA SER A 213 -35.44 -51.91 -19.62
C SER A 213 -35.50 -52.50 -18.18
N LEU A 214 -35.30 -51.61 -17.17
CA LEU A 214 -36.15 -51.30 -15.98
C LEU A 214 -36.95 -52.38 -15.16
N LYS A 215 -36.93 -52.17 -13.81
CA LYS A 215 -37.96 -52.40 -12.72
C LYS A 215 -37.94 -53.63 -11.77
N SER A 216 -37.54 -53.36 -10.50
CA SER A 216 -38.34 -53.44 -9.24
C SER A 216 -38.73 -54.77 -8.51
N LYS A 217 -38.80 -54.67 -7.16
CA LYS A 217 -39.53 -55.50 -6.13
C LYS A 217 -38.99 -56.92 -5.80
N LYS A 218 -39.31 -57.60 -4.67
CA LYS A 218 -39.67 -57.33 -3.23
C LYS A 218 -39.96 -58.71 -2.54
N LEU A 219 -40.10 -58.80 -1.20
CA LEU A 219 -40.51 -59.98 -0.36
C LEU A 219 -39.44 -61.10 -0.23
N ASP A 220 -39.38 -62.01 0.78
CA ASP A 220 -39.98 -62.13 2.15
C ASP A 220 -39.09 -63.08 3.01
N SER A 221 -38.86 -62.89 4.32
CA SER A 221 -39.64 -63.36 5.50
C SER A 221 -39.66 -64.89 5.77
N VAL A 222 -39.11 -65.30 6.94
CA VAL A 222 -39.42 -66.57 7.68
C VAL A 222 -39.36 -66.28 9.20
N LYS A 223 -40.18 -66.97 10.00
CA LYS A 223 -40.42 -66.79 11.46
C LYS A 223 -40.05 -68.04 12.29
N SER A 224 -40.20 -67.92 13.63
CA SER A 224 -40.33 -68.96 14.70
C SER A 224 -39.06 -69.19 15.57
N THR A 225 -39.08 -69.47 16.90
CA THR A 225 -40.18 -69.77 17.86
C THR A 225 -39.82 -69.43 19.35
N ILE A 226 -40.72 -68.76 20.08
CA ILE A 226 -41.18 -68.88 21.51
C ILE A 226 -40.23 -69.33 22.68
N PHE A 227 -40.17 -68.48 23.74
CA PHE A 227 -40.17 -68.62 25.25
C PHE A 227 -40.00 -70.00 25.99
N PRO A 228 -39.70 -70.11 27.34
CA PRO A 228 -39.96 -69.14 28.44
C PRO A 228 -39.01 -69.03 29.70
N ASN A 229 -39.26 -67.96 30.50
CA ASN A 229 -39.30 -67.79 31.99
C ASN A 229 -38.20 -68.20 33.02
N SER A 230 -38.07 -67.29 34.03
CA SER A 230 -37.73 -67.49 35.48
C SER A 230 -36.25 -67.78 35.83
N THR A 231 -35.69 -67.47 37.02
CA THR A 231 -36.22 -67.06 38.35
C THR A 231 -35.38 -65.95 39.02
N GLU A 232 -35.89 -65.39 40.13
CA GLU A 232 -35.20 -64.46 41.05
C GLU A 232 -34.06 -65.12 41.86
N SER A 233 -33.07 -64.33 42.30
CA SER A 233 -32.46 -64.48 43.64
C SER A 233 -31.65 -63.25 44.06
N SER A 234 -31.87 -62.75 45.28
CA SER A 234 -31.20 -61.60 45.89
C SER A 234 -29.88 -61.95 46.61
N SER A 235 -28.90 -61.04 46.61
CA SER A 235 -27.90 -60.96 47.69
C SER A 235 -27.33 -59.53 47.85
N THR A 236 -27.05 -59.15 49.10
CA THR A 236 -26.89 -57.76 49.55
C THR A 236 -25.44 -57.26 49.76
N SER A 237 -25.29 -55.93 49.74
CA SER A 237 -24.18 -55.12 50.33
C SER A 237 -22.83 -55.16 49.59
N SER A 238 -22.16 -54.03 49.33
CA SER A 238 -21.72 -53.07 50.35
C SER A 238 -21.39 -51.69 49.77
N PHE A 239 -21.58 -50.64 50.58
CA PHE A 239 -21.16 -49.27 50.23
C PHE A 239 -19.63 -49.15 50.22
N LYS A 240 -19.06 -48.61 49.13
CA LYS A 240 -17.81 -47.85 49.17
C LYS A 240 -17.96 -46.56 48.36
N SER A 241 -17.80 -45.44 49.06
CA SER A 241 -17.73 -44.10 48.48
C SER A 241 -16.49 -43.95 47.60
N ASN A 242 -16.69 -43.82 46.29
CA ASN A 242 -15.66 -43.33 45.38
C ASN A 242 -16.16 -42.06 44.69
N VAL A 243 -15.55 -40.93 45.02
CA VAL A 243 -15.70 -39.68 44.27
C VAL A 243 -15.14 -39.92 42.85
N PRO A 244 -15.92 -39.73 41.78
CA PRO A 244 -15.39 -39.84 40.42
C PRO A 244 -14.36 -38.74 40.14
N LEU A 245 -13.20 -39.14 39.64
CA LEU A 245 -12.24 -38.23 39.01
C LEU A 245 -12.89 -37.53 37.80
N PRO A 246 -12.52 -36.28 37.48
CA PRO A 246 -13.14 -35.53 36.38
C PRO A 246 -12.93 -36.24 35.04
N SER A 247 -14.03 -36.51 34.35
CA SER A 247 -14.04 -37.22 33.06
C SER A 247 -13.53 -36.35 31.92
N THR A 248 -12.87 -36.99 30.96
CA THR A 248 -12.35 -36.34 29.74
C THR A 248 -13.46 -36.09 28.72
N ASN A 249 -14.33 -35.11 28.97
CA ASN A 249 -15.48 -34.77 28.11
C ASN A 249 -15.10 -33.98 26.83
N THR A 250 -13.89 -34.13 26.30
CA THR A 250 -13.52 -33.56 24.98
C THR A 250 -13.84 -34.48 23.80
N ARG A 251 -14.40 -35.67 24.04
CA ARG A 251 -14.59 -36.72 23.01
C ARG A 251 -15.98 -37.37 22.95
N GLY A 252 -16.87 -37.09 23.89
CA GLY A 252 -18.18 -37.74 23.97
C GLY A 252 -19.26 -36.77 24.39
N ASN A 253 -20.05 -36.32 23.42
CA ASN A 253 -21.28 -35.59 23.71
C ASN A 253 -22.34 -36.58 24.21
N SER A 254 -22.38 -36.79 25.53
CA SER A 254 -23.69 -36.95 26.19
C SER A 254 -24.56 -35.73 25.83
N LEU A 255 -25.88 -35.91 25.73
CA LEU A 255 -26.82 -34.79 25.58
C LEU A 255 -26.42 -33.66 26.54
N ILE A 256 -25.99 -32.52 25.98
CA ILE A 256 -25.78 -31.30 26.77
C ILE A 256 -27.16 -31.02 27.37
N PRO A 257 -27.32 -30.98 28.71
CA PRO A 257 -28.60 -30.65 29.29
C PRO A 257 -29.01 -29.29 28.74
N ASN A 258 -30.17 -29.25 28.09
CA ASN A 258 -30.74 -28.00 27.65
C ASN A 258 -30.75 -27.05 28.85
N ARG A 259 -30.36 -25.79 28.62
CA ARG A 259 -30.65 -24.68 29.53
C ARG A 259 -32.14 -24.81 29.88
N ASP A 260 -32.46 -25.10 31.15
CA ASP A 260 -33.74 -25.71 31.52
C ASP A 260 -34.92 -25.02 30.83
N THR A 261 -35.86 -25.81 30.29
CA THR A 261 -37.13 -25.33 29.72
C THR A 261 -38.09 -24.76 30.78
N PHE A 262 -37.54 -24.37 31.93
CA PHE A 262 -38.13 -23.66 33.05
C PHE A 262 -37.32 -22.39 33.37
N SER A 263 -36.92 -21.65 32.35
CA SER A 263 -36.90 -20.19 32.48
C SER A 263 -38.36 -19.73 32.33
N PRO A 264 -39.01 -19.17 33.36
CA PRO A 264 -40.37 -18.64 33.19
C PRO A 264 -40.35 -17.56 32.11
N SER A 265 -41.47 -17.44 31.39
CA SER A 265 -41.70 -16.44 30.33
C SER A 265 -41.06 -15.10 30.68
N PRO A 266 -40.29 -14.47 29.77
CA PRO A 266 -39.52 -13.28 30.10
C PRO A 266 -40.45 -12.21 30.66
N SER A 267 -40.23 -11.84 31.92
CA SER A 267 -40.81 -10.61 32.45
C SER A 267 -40.26 -9.43 31.64
N PRO A 268 -40.97 -8.29 31.57
CA PRO A 268 -40.51 -7.09 30.82
C PRO A 268 -39.24 -6.42 31.39
N SER A 269 -38.47 -7.14 32.19
CA SER A 269 -37.44 -6.66 33.11
C SER A 269 -36.28 -7.67 33.22
N THR A 270 -35.94 -8.37 32.14
CA THR A 270 -34.66 -9.10 32.10
C THR A 270 -33.53 -8.08 32.29
N PRO A 271 -32.72 -8.17 33.37
CA PRO A 271 -31.75 -7.13 33.66
C PRO A 271 -30.65 -7.16 32.60
N THR A 272 -30.60 -6.12 31.77
CA THR A 272 -29.49 -5.88 30.84
C THR A 272 -28.18 -5.92 31.64
N ILE A 273 -27.29 -6.84 31.28
CA ILE A 273 -26.04 -7.04 32.01
C ILE A 273 -25.22 -5.76 31.88
N ARG A 274 -25.16 -4.96 32.94
CA ARG A 274 -24.43 -3.69 32.92
C ARG A 274 -22.93 -3.95 33.04
N ARG A 275 -22.16 -3.51 32.04
CA ARG A 275 -20.69 -3.59 32.07
C ARG A 275 -20.14 -2.94 33.34
N ARG A 276 -19.38 -3.70 34.14
CA ARG A 276 -18.63 -3.18 35.29
C ARG A 276 -17.38 -2.42 34.81
N GLY A 277 -17.23 -1.18 35.26
CA GLY A 277 -16.06 -0.32 35.02
C GLY A 277 -14.92 -0.50 36.03
N SER A 278 -15.12 -1.30 37.08
CA SER A 278 -14.07 -1.69 38.02
C SER A 278 -13.01 -2.56 37.35
N ALA A 279 -11.78 -2.53 37.88
CA ALA A 279 -10.71 -3.42 37.44
C ALA A 279 -11.12 -4.90 37.49
N ASP A 280 -11.94 -5.27 38.49
CA ASP A 280 -12.36 -6.64 38.79
C ASP A 280 -11.14 -7.59 38.90
N MET A 281 -11.27 -8.86 38.52
CA MET A 281 -10.15 -9.78 38.39
C MET A 281 -9.34 -9.48 37.12
N SER A 282 -8.64 -8.34 37.10
CA SER A 282 -7.74 -7.88 36.02
C SER A 282 -6.44 -8.71 35.88
N SER A 283 -6.33 -9.84 36.59
CA SER A 283 -5.21 -10.79 36.54
C SER A 283 -5.10 -11.60 35.24
N SER A 284 -5.89 -11.25 34.21
CA SER A 284 -5.89 -11.87 32.87
C SER A 284 -4.54 -11.82 32.15
N THR A 285 -3.65 -10.89 32.52
CA THR A 285 -2.27 -10.81 32.00
C THR A 285 -1.32 -11.85 32.59
N ILE A 286 -1.65 -12.46 33.74
CA ILE A 286 -0.78 -13.45 34.41
C ILE A 286 -1.15 -14.89 34.01
N ASN A 287 -2.44 -15.17 33.80
CA ASN A 287 -2.93 -16.44 33.27
C ASN A 287 -4.02 -16.16 32.22
N SER A 288 -3.67 -16.28 30.94
CA SER A 288 -4.65 -16.15 29.85
C SER A 288 -5.74 -17.22 29.98
N LYS A 289 -7.01 -16.81 30.01
CA LYS A 289 -8.13 -17.74 30.09
C LYS A 289 -8.37 -18.41 28.74
N ARG A 290 -9.08 -19.54 28.77
CA ARG A 290 -9.58 -20.22 27.58
C ARG A 290 -11.09 -20.34 27.70
N PHE A 291 -11.81 -20.05 26.64
CA PHE A 291 -13.26 -20.16 26.54
C PHE A 291 -13.62 -21.38 25.70
N PHE A 292 -14.71 -22.05 26.05
CA PHE A 292 -15.29 -23.12 25.25
C PHE A 292 -16.57 -22.58 24.62
N ILE A 293 -16.55 -22.45 23.29
CA ILE A 293 -17.68 -22.05 22.48
C ILE A 293 -18.30 -23.35 21.96
N SER A 294 -19.38 -23.80 22.62
CA SER A 294 -20.08 -25.05 22.28
C SER A 294 -20.87 -24.95 20.97
N ASP A 295 -21.33 -23.76 20.63
CA ASP A 295 -22.05 -23.45 19.39
C ASP A 295 -21.61 -22.06 18.89
N ILE A 296 -20.86 -22.03 17.79
CA ILE A 296 -20.37 -20.80 17.16
C ILE A 296 -21.50 -19.99 16.54
N ASP A 297 -22.50 -20.65 15.93
CA ASP A 297 -23.61 -19.96 15.26
C ASP A 297 -24.53 -19.29 16.30
N ALA A 298 -24.87 -19.99 17.38
CA ALA A 298 -25.65 -19.42 18.48
C ALA A 298 -24.92 -18.27 19.18
N THR A 299 -23.62 -18.43 19.46
CA THR A 299 -22.81 -17.37 20.12
C THR A 299 -22.67 -16.13 19.24
N LEU A 300 -22.49 -16.31 17.92
CA LEU A 300 -22.40 -15.20 16.97
C LEU A 300 -23.74 -14.46 16.85
N ASN A 301 -24.86 -15.19 16.84
CA ASN A 301 -26.20 -14.58 16.83
C ASN A 301 -26.50 -13.81 18.13
N GLU A 302 -26.15 -14.36 19.31
CA GLU A 302 -26.29 -13.67 20.60
C GLU A 302 -25.43 -12.40 20.65
N LEU A 303 -24.18 -12.49 20.17
CA LEU A 303 -23.25 -11.37 20.11
C LEU A 303 -23.78 -10.23 19.23
N LEU A 304 -24.22 -10.52 17.99
CA LEU A 304 -24.77 -9.51 17.09
C LEU A 304 -26.08 -8.92 17.64
N THR A 305 -27.02 -9.75 18.12
CA THR A 305 -28.30 -9.28 18.68
C THR A 305 -28.12 -8.32 19.86
N ASN A 306 -27.05 -8.49 20.64
CA ASN A 306 -26.76 -7.65 21.81
C ASN A 306 -25.91 -6.41 21.48
N GLU A 307 -24.94 -6.51 20.56
CA GLU A 307 -23.87 -5.51 20.40
C GLU A 307 -23.81 -4.83 19.01
N ASP A 308 -24.41 -5.41 17.97
CA ASP A 308 -24.58 -4.81 16.63
C ASP A 308 -25.97 -4.17 16.56
N THR A 309 -26.01 -2.85 16.72
CA THR A 309 -27.25 -2.08 16.91
C THR A 309 -27.72 -1.34 15.66
N ASP A 310 -26.86 -1.17 14.66
CA ASP A 310 -27.21 -0.63 13.34
C ASP A 310 -27.37 -1.73 12.26
N GLN A 311 -27.12 -3.00 12.62
CA GLN A 311 -27.28 -4.21 11.82
C GLN A 311 -26.28 -4.32 10.64
N ASN A 312 -25.14 -3.63 10.74
CA ASN A 312 -24.11 -3.64 9.70
C ASN A 312 -23.22 -4.91 9.71
N CYS A 313 -23.40 -5.81 10.69
CA CYS A 313 -22.58 -7.00 10.95
C CYS A 313 -21.13 -6.70 11.39
N GLN A 314 -20.94 -5.61 12.13
CA GLN A 314 -19.71 -5.19 12.78
C GLN A 314 -20.01 -4.77 14.23
N ILE A 315 -18.99 -4.63 15.08
CA ILE A 315 -19.14 -4.08 16.44
C ILE A 315 -18.19 -2.91 16.59
N THR A 316 -18.77 -1.72 16.74
CA THR A 316 -18.05 -0.44 16.73
C THR A 316 -18.26 0.36 18.03
N ILE A 317 -17.63 1.53 18.12
CA ILE A 317 -17.92 2.50 19.19
C ILE A 317 -19.23 3.27 18.97
N ASP A 318 -19.77 3.30 17.75
CA ASP A 318 -21.04 3.97 17.46
C ASP A 318 -22.24 3.10 17.91
N ASP A 319 -22.03 1.79 18.02
CA ASP A 319 -23.00 0.83 18.54
C ASP A 319 -23.38 1.05 20.01
N LYS A 320 -24.66 0.87 20.33
CA LYS A 320 -25.25 1.20 21.63
C LYS A 320 -25.51 -0.01 22.54
N GLY A 321 -24.97 -1.17 22.18
CA GLY A 321 -25.04 -2.40 22.98
C GLY A 321 -24.40 -2.28 24.38
N PRO A 322 -24.61 -3.27 25.27
CA PRO A 322 -24.18 -3.21 26.67
C PRO A 322 -22.65 -3.24 26.85
N LYS A 323 -21.89 -3.53 25.78
CA LYS A 323 -20.43 -3.71 25.74
C LYS A 323 -19.95 -4.78 26.74
N VAL A 324 -20.73 -5.85 26.88
CA VAL A 324 -20.39 -7.04 27.67
C VAL A 324 -21.13 -8.31 27.21
N LEU A 325 -20.38 -9.39 26.97
CA LEU A 325 -20.92 -10.74 26.71
C LEU A 325 -20.26 -11.76 27.66
N LYS A 326 -21.01 -12.77 28.09
CA LYS A 326 -20.51 -13.85 28.95
C LYS A 326 -20.12 -15.08 28.13
N LEU A 327 -18.87 -15.51 28.26
CA LEU A 327 -18.37 -16.73 27.62
C LEU A 327 -18.09 -17.83 28.65
N GLY A 328 -18.47 -19.07 28.32
CA GLY A 328 -18.16 -20.25 29.11
C GLY A 328 -16.67 -20.59 29.10
N THR A 329 -16.09 -20.91 30.26
CA THR A 329 -14.65 -21.21 30.39
C THR A 329 -14.33 -22.67 30.08
N ALA A 330 -13.25 -22.92 29.33
CA ALA A 330 -12.91 -24.25 28.83
C ALA A 330 -12.57 -25.25 29.94
N ASN A 331 -11.94 -24.81 31.04
CA ASN A 331 -11.66 -25.65 32.20
C ASN A 331 -12.93 -26.15 32.93
N SER A 332 -14.08 -25.53 32.65
CA SER A 332 -15.38 -25.93 33.19
C SER A 332 -16.32 -26.52 32.12
N ALA A 333 -15.81 -26.83 30.91
CA ALA A 333 -16.63 -27.23 29.76
C ALA A 333 -17.83 -26.30 29.49
N GLY A 334 -17.69 -25.00 29.81
CA GLY A 334 -18.73 -23.99 29.64
C GLY A 334 -19.58 -23.65 30.88
N PHE A 335 -19.56 -24.48 31.95
CA PHE A 335 -20.41 -24.26 33.14
C PHE A 335 -20.12 -22.95 33.89
N ASN A 336 -18.85 -22.59 34.05
CA ASN A 336 -18.44 -21.32 34.67
C ASN A 336 -18.21 -20.28 33.58
N GLN A 337 -18.90 -19.14 33.66
CA GLN A 337 -18.80 -18.04 32.68
C GLN A 337 -17.88 -16.90 33.14
N TYR A 338 -17.42 -16.08 32.20
CA TYR A 338 -16.63 -14.87 32.45
C TYR A 338 -17.02 -13.73 31.48
N ASP A 339 -16.94 -12.49 31.96
CA ASP A 339 -17.34 -11.29 31.22
C ASP A 339 -16.24 -10.86 30.21
N ILE A 340 -16.53 -10.91 28.91
CA ILE A 340 -15.78 -10.18 27.85
C ILE A 340 -16.33 -8.75 27.81
N ARG A 341 -15.48 -7.73 27.86
CA ARG A 341 -15.90 -6.33 28.09
C ARG A 341 -15.30 -5.36 27.07
N GLY A 342 -16.12 -4.40 26.62
CA GLY A 342 -15.71 -3.30 25.74
C GLY A 342 -15.70 -3.67 24.26
N THR A 343 -15.93 -2.67 23.40
CA THR A 343 -16.02 -2.78 21.93
C THR A 343 -14.91 -3.65 21.34
N TYR A 344 -13.64 -3.31 21.56
CA TYR A 344 -12.50 -3.98 20.93
C TYR A 344 -12.45 -5.50 21.16
N MET A 345 -12.66 -5.98 22.39
CA MET A 345 -12.65 -7.42 22.67
C MET A 345 -13.86 -8.16 22.09
N LEU A 346 -15.02 -7.48 21.98
CA LEU A 346 -16.25 -8.04 21.42
C LEU A 346 -16.23 -8.04 19.88
N SER A 347 -15.66 -7.00 19.27
CA SER A 347 -15.29 -6.95 17.84
C SER A 347 -14.30 -8.07 17.50
N ASN A 348 -13.24 -8.25 18.28
CA ASN A 348 -12.31 -9.36 18.08
C ASN A 348 -13.03 -10.71 18.22
N LEU A 349 -13.99 -10.86 19.15
CA LEU A 349 -14.80 -12.08 19.27
C LEU A 349 -15.65 -12.32 18.03
N LEU A 350 -16.32 -11.29 17.49
CA LEU A 350 -17.06 -11.37 16.24
C LEU A 350 -16.15 -11.80 15.08
N GLN A 351 -14.95 -11.24 14.99
CA GLN A 351 -13.96 -11.62 13.97
C GLN A 351 -13.52 -13.08 14.12
N GLU A 352 -13.08 -13.52 15.30
CA GLU A 352 -12.61 -14.89 15.53
C GLU A 352 -13.75 -15.93 15.31
N LEU A 353 -14.99 -15.64 15.74
CA LEU A 353 -16.16 -16.50 15.46
C LEU A 353 -16.48 -16.53 13.95
N THR A 354 -16.42 -15.39 13.27
CA THR A 354 -16.64 -15.30 11.81
C THR A 354 -15.60 -16.10 11.04
N ILE A 355 -14.32 -16.01 11.41
CA ILE A 355 -13.25 -16.81 10.81
C ILE A 355 -13.51 -18.29 11.08
N ALA A 356 -13.75 -18.69 12.34
CA ALA A 356 -14.02 -20.09 12.69
C ALA A 356 -15.20 -20.69 11.88
N LYS A 357 -16.28 -19.91 11.70
CA LYS A 357 -17.44 -20.26 10.87
C LYS A 357 -17.08 -20.39 9.38
N ARG A 358 -16.25 -19.50 8.82
CA ARG A 358 -15.73 -19.62 7.43
C ARG A 358 -14.87 -20.87 7.24
N PHE A 359 -14.13 -21.29 8.27
CA PHE A 359 -13.41 -22.58 8.32
C PHE A 359 -14.32 -23.80 8.62
N GLY A 360 -15.65 -23.63 8.64
CA GLY A 360 -16.62 -24.71 8.83
C GLY A 360 -16.76 -25.21 10.27
N ARG A 361 -16.14 -24.57 11.27
CA ARG A 361 -16.22 -24.99 12.67
C ARG A 361 -17.62 -24.73 13.24
N LYS A 362 -18.10 -25.68 14.05
CA LYS A 362 -19.33 -25.53 14.87
C LYS A 362 -19.07 -25.27 16.35
N GLN A 363 -17.91 -25.69 16.84
CA GLN A 363 -17.44 -25.47 18.20
C GLN A 363 -15.96 -25.09 18.19
N MET A 364 -15.48 -24.34 19.19
CA MET A 364 -14.07 -24.00 19.34
C MET A 364 -13.64 -23.83 20.79
N ILE A 365 -12.34 -23.96 21.04
CA ILE A 365 -11.71 -23.42 22.24
C ILE A 365 -10.99 -22.14 21.84
N LEU A 366 -11.36 -21.02 22.45
CA LEU A 366 -10.86 -19.68 22.15
C LEU A 366 -9.96 -19.19 23.27
N ASP A 367 -8.73 -18.79 22.96
CA ASP A 367 -7.79 -18.23 23.93
C ASP A 367 -8.05 -16.73 24.13
N GLU A 368 -8.15 -16.26 25.39
CA GLU A 368 -8.40 -14.85 25.74
C GLU A 368 -7.36 -13.91 25.13
N ALA A 369 -6.14 -14.42 24.91
CA ALA A 369 -5.03 -13.75 24.23
C ALA A 369 -5.34 -13.32 22.77
N ARG A 370 -6.29 -13.98 22.08
CA ARG A 370 -6.78 -13.54 20.75
C ARG A 370 -7.70 -12.33 20.84
N LEU A 371 -8.43 -12.19 21.95
CA LEU A 371 -9.44 -11.13 22.14
C LEU A 371 -8.83 -9.85 22.71
N ASN A 372 -7.89 -9.98 23.65
CA ASN A 372 -7.16 -8.85 24.25
C ASN A 372 -5.79 -8.59 23.62
N GLU A 373 -5.54 -9.13 22.43
CA GLU A 373 -4.30 -8.92 21.67
C GLU A 373 -4.05 -7.42 21.49
N ASN A 374 -2.82 -6.96 21.78
CA ASN A 374 -2.47 -5.55 21.60
C ASN A 374 -2.73 -5.12 20.15
N PRO A 375 -3.42 -3.99 19.89
CA PRO A 375 -3.88 -3.66 18.54
C PRO A 375 -2.74 -3.46 17.53
N VAL A 376 -1.60 -2.93 17.98
CA VAL A 376 -0.40 -2.81 17.12
C VAL A 376 0.14 -4.18 16.72
N SER A 377 0.20 -5.12 17.67
CA SER A 377 0.60 -6.50 17.39
C SER A 377 -0.42 -7.24 16.51
N ARG A 378 -1.72 -7.02 16.75
CA ARG A 378 -2.82 -7.65 16.01
C ARG A 378 -2.83 -7.20 14.55
N LEU A 379 -2.77 -5.88 14.30
CA LEU A 379 -2.74 -5.35 12.94
C LEU A 379 -1.45 -5.74 12.21
N TYR A 380 -0.28 -5.65 12.86
CA TYR A 380 0.98 -6.15 12.31
C TYR A 380 0.88 -7.63 11.89
N ARG A 381 0.33 -8.49 12.77
CA ARG A 381 0.13 -9.91 12.48
C ARG A 381 -0.86 -10.13 11.34
N LEU A 382 -2.00 -9.44 11.31
CA LEU A 382 -2.99 -9.57 10.23
C LEU A 382 -2.39 -9.18 8.88
N ILE A 383 -1.65 -8.07 8.82
CA ILE A 383 -0.96 -7.64 7.60
C ILE A 383 0.01 -8.73 7.12
N THR A 384 0.93 -9.13 8.01
CA THR A 384 2.05 -10.04 7.69
C THR A 384 1.64 -11.49 7.43
N THR A 385 0.47 -11.95 7.89
CA THR A 385 0.06 -13.38 7.84
C THR A 385 -1.23 -13.66 7.07
N SER A 386 -2.04 -12.63 6.79
CA SER A 386 -3.32 -12.79 6.08
C SER A 386 -3.51 -11.78 4.96
N PHE A 387 -3.25 -10.50 5.18
CA PHE A 387 -3.65 -9.47 4.21
C PHE A 387 -2.83 -9.57 2.92
N TRP A 388 -1.50 -9.67 2.99
CA TRP A 388 -0.68 -9.88 1.80
C TRP A 388 -1.06 -11.14 1.02
N LYS A 389 -1.36 -12.24 1.71
CA LYS A 389 -1.84 -13.49 1.09
C LYS A 389 -3.16 -13.28 0.34
N ASN A 390 -4.07 -12.49 0.90
CA ASN A 390 -5.39 -12.21 0.32
C ASN A 390 -5.35 -11.15 -0.79
N LEU A 391 -4.35 -10.26 -0.80
CA LEU A 391 -4.09 -9.31 -1.89
C LEU A 391 -3.22 -9.90 -3.01
N THR A 392 -2.51 -11.02 -2.77
CA THR A 392 -1.72 -11.68 -3.81
C THR A 392 -2.64 -12.29 -4.88
N ARG A 393 -2.25 -12.13 -6.14
CA ARG A 393 -2.85 -12.77 -7.32
C ARG A 393 -1.77 -13.53 -8.08
N GLN A 394 -2.19 -14.53 -8.84
CA GLN A 394 -1.35 -15.25 -9.78
C GLN A 394 -2.23 -15.73 -10.93
N VAL A 395 -1.82 -15.48 -12.17
CA VAL A 395 -2.58 -15.96 -13.34
C VAL A 395 -2.29 -17.45 -13.55
N THR A 396 -3.30 -18.25 -13.30
CA THR A 396 -3.29 -19.72 -13.43
C THR A 396 -4.47 -20.15 -14.29
N GLU A 397 -4.43 -21.38 -14.78
CA GLU A 397 -5.51 -22.01 -15.56
C GLU A 397 -6.91 -21.80 -14.96
N THR A 398 -7.06 -21.87 -13.63
CA THR A 398 -8.37 -21.70 -12.98
C THR A 398 -8.65 -20.26 -12.53
N SER A 399 -7.62 -19.48 -12.15
CA SER A 399 -7.84 -18.12 -11.62
C SER A 399 -8.17 -17.10 -12.73
N ILE A 400 -7.68 -17.29 -13.96
CA ILE A 400 -7.98 -16.39 -15.08
C ILE A 400 -9.48 -16.28 -15.35
N LEU A 401 -10.26 -17.33 -15.09
CA LEU A 401 -11.71 -17.38 -15.29
C LEU A 401 -12.48 -16.37 -14.41
N GLU A 402 -11.94 -16.03 -13.24
CA GLU A 402 -12.45 -14.97 -12.37
C GLU A 402 -11.73 -13.64 -12.60
N MET A 403 -10.40 -13.66 -12.75
CA MET A 403 -9.58 -12.45 -12.87
C MET A 403 -9.83 -11.66 -14.17
N ALA A 404 -10.18 -12.33 -15.27
CA ALA A 404 -10.49 -11.67 -16.54
C ALA A 404 -11.87 -11.00 -16.56
N LYS A 405 -12.77 -11.30 -15.62
CA LYS A 405 -14.06 -10.61 -15.50
C LYS A 405 -13.83 -9.14 -15.17
N ASP A 406 -14.65 -8.28 -15.76
CA ASP A 406 -14.68 -6.85 -15.44
C ASP A 406 -16.07 -6.48 -14.92
N THR A 407 -16.12 -5.49 -14.04
CA THR A 407 -17.35 -4.92 -13.47
C THR A 407 -17.40 -3.39 -13.60
N LYS A 408 -16.35 -2.78 -14.14
CA LYS A 408 -16.24 -1.32 -14.33
C LYS A 408 -16.97 -0.87 -15.60
N ILE A 409 -17.02 -1.71 -16.63
CA ILE A 409 -17.65 -1.45 -17.93
C ILE A 409 -18.88 -2.35 -18.10
N SER A 410 -19.99 -1.79 -18.60
CA SER A 410 -21.30 -2.45 -18.70
C SER A 410 -21.84 -2.59 -20.13
N SER A 411 -20.94 -2.81 -21.10
CA SER A 411 -21.25 -3.05 -22.51
C SER A 411 -21.64 -4.52 -22.80
N GLU A 412 -22.22 -4.80 -23.98
CA GLU A 412 -22.47 -6.18 -24.42
C GLU A 412 -21.17 -6.99 -24.58
N GLY A 413 -20.09 -6.36 -25.06
CA GLY A 413 -18.77 -7.01 -25.22
C GLY A 413 -18.02 -7.26 -23.91
N ALA A 414 -18.40 -6.61 -22.80
CA ALA A 414 -17.89 -6.85 -21.44
C ALA A 414 -18.54 -8.05 -20.74
N LYS A 415 -19.67 -8.56 -21.26
CA LYS A 415 -20.40 -9.71 -20.71
C LYS A 415 -19.57 -11.00 -20.61
N TYR A 416 -18.56 -11.13 -21.47
CA TYR A 416 -17.68 -12.29 -21.53
C TYR A 416 -16.28 -11.91 -21.03
N PRO A 417 -15.65 -12.71 -20.14
CA PRO A 417 -14.28 -12.47 -19.73
C PRO A 417 -13.36 -12.55 -20.95
N ARG A 418 -12.40 -11.63 -21.05
CA ARG A 418 -11.48 -11.52 -22.17
C ARG A 418 -10.05 -11.32 -21.68
N ILE A 419 -9.10 -11.93 -22.38
CA ILE A 419 -7.68 -11.64 -22.26
C ILE A 419 -7.10 -11.25 -23.64
N TYR A 420 -6.33 -10.16 -23.64
CA TYR A 420 -5.58 -9.67 -24.80
C TYR A 420 -4.10 -10.05 -24.67
N ILE A 421 -3.55 -10.62 -25.75
CA ILE A 421 -2.18 -11.14 -25.82
C ILE A 421 -1.36 -10.30 -26.81
N PRO A 422 -0.10 -9.92 -26.51
CA PRO A 422 0.79 -9.30 -27.50
C PRO A 422 0.92 -10.14 -28.77
N TYR A 423 1.03 -9.48 -29.93
CA TYR A 423 1.12 -10.13 -31.24
C TYR A 423 2.30 -11.10 -31.40
N ASP A 424 3.36 -10.91 -30.60
CA ASP A 424 4.59 -11.69 -30.58
C ASP A 424 4.58 -12.83 -29.53
N GLU A 425 3.60 -12.87 -28.64
CA GLU A 425 3.49 -13.83 -27.53
C GLU A 425 2.68 -15.09 -27.88
N ALA A 426 3.10 -15.79 -28.94
CA ALA A 426 2.39 -16.94 -29.50
C ALA A 426 2.20 -18.11 -28.51
N GLU A 427 3.16 -18.34 -27.60
CA GLU A 427 3.05 -19.40 -26.58
C GLU A 427 2.00 -19.06 -25.52
N GLN A 428 1.92 -17.79 -25.09
CA GLN A 428 0.85 -17.33 -24.20
C GLN A 428 -0.52 -17.45 -24.87
N PHE A 429 -0.64 -17.04 -26.13
CA PHE A 429 -1.89 -17.18 -26.89
C PHE A 429 -2.35 -18.65 -26.96
N TYR A 430 -1.42 -19.57 -27.22
CA TYR A 430 -1.70 -21.01 -27.19
C TYR A 430 -2.16 -21.49 -25.80
N TYR A 431 -1.47 -21.08 -24.72
CA TYR A 431 -1.83 -21.42 -23.34
C TYR A 431 -3.25 -20.94 -22.98
N TYR A 432 -3.56 -19.65 -23.18
CA TYR A 432 -4.89 -19.12 -22.87
C TYR A 432 -5.99 -19.68 -23.77
N SER A 433 -5.70 -19.96 -25.05
CA SER A 433 -6.65 -20.63 -25.96
C SER A 433 -7.00 -22.03 -25.46
N LYS A 434 -6.02 -22.80 -24.96
CA LYS A 434 -6.26 -24.13 -24.37
C LYS A 434 -7.09 -24.07 -23.09
N ILE A 435 -6.96 -23.01 -22.30
CA ILE A 435 -7.83 -22.76 -21.13
C ILE A 435 -9.26 -22.46 -21.59
N SER A 436 -9.44 -21.61 -22.61
CA SER A 436 -10.76 -21.31 -23.19
C SER A 436 -11.46 -22.56 -23.73
N GLU A 437 -10.77 -23.38 -24.53
CA GLU A 437 -11.28 -24.67 -25.04
C GLU A 437 -11.70 -25.63 -23.91
N LYS A 438 -10.92 -25.70 -22.83
CA LYS A 438 -11.16 -26.61 -21.70
C LYS A 438 -12.33 -26.17 -20.81
N TYR A 439 -12.57 -24.87 -20.70
CA TYR A 439 -13.60 -24.27 -19.86
C TYR A 439 -14.63 -23.47 -20.68
N ASP A 440 -15.09 -24.05 -21.79
CA ASP A 440 -16.05 -23.48 -22.75
C ASP A 440 -17.27 -22.80 -22.09
N SER A 441 -17.76 -23.35 -20.97
CA SER A 441 -18.86 -22.76 -20.18
C SER A 441 -18.60 -21.35 -19.63
N PHE A 442 -17.34 -20.91 -19.53
CA PHE A 442 -16.96 -19.56 -19.14
C PHE A 442 -16.82 -18.59 -20.34
N ASN A 443 -16.78 -19.11 -21.57
CA ASN A 443 -16.68 -18.36 -22.82
C ASN A 443 -15.55 -17.30 -22.83
N LEU A 444 -14.38 -17.66 -22.27
CA LEU A 444 -13.20 -16.79 -22.20
C LEU A 444 -12.73 -16.43 -23.62
N LYS A 445 -12.73 -15.14 -23.96
CA LYS A 445 -12.19 -14.65 -25.23
C LYS A 445 -10.68 -14.44 -25.11
N VAL A 446 -9.95 -14.92 -26.10
CA VAL A 446 -8.49 -14.83 -26.20
C VAL A 446 -8.19 -14.18 -27.54
N GLU A 447 -7.67 -12.96 -27.51
CA GLU A 447 -7.55 -12.11 -28.69
C GLU A 447 -6.11 -11.55 -28.78
N TYR A 448 -5.54 -11.50 -29.98
CA TYR A 448 -4.26 -10.83 -30.19
C TYR A 448 -4.46 -9.31 -30.25
N LEU A 449 -3.52 -8.58 -29.63
CA LEU A 449 -3.31 -7.17 -29.88
C LEU A 449 -2.62 -6.97 -31.25
N PRO A 450 -2.81 -5.82 -31.91
CA PRO A 450 -2.04 -5.46 -33.09
C PRO A 450 -0.56 -5.22 -32.74
N LYS A 451 0.32 -5.36 -33.74
CA LYS A 451 1.75 -5.04 -33.61
C LYS A 451 2.03 -3.58 -33.19
N ILE A 452 1.15 -2.66 -33.61
CA ILE A 452 1.21 -1.25 -33.22
C ILE A 452 -0.13 -0.93 -32.55
N ILE A 453 -0.08 -0.66 -31.25
CA ILE A 453 -1.25 -0.28 -30.45
C ILE A 453 -1.43 1.23 -30.60
N THR A 454 -2.45 1.66 -31.34
CA THR A 454 -2.80 3.07 -31.54
C THR A 454 -3.94 3.50 -30.63
N ASP A 455 -4.07 4.79 -30.36
CA ASP A 455 -5.20 5.35 -29.60
C ASP A 455 -6.56 5.02 -30.23
N ASP A 456 -6.64 4.99 -31.56
CA ASP A 456 -7.85 4.60 -32.29
C ASP A 456 -8.18 3.11 -32.10
N TYR A 457 -7.16 2.24 -32.05
CA TYR A 457 -7.37 0.84 -31.71
C TYR A 457 -7.88 0.68 -30.27
N VAL A 458 -7.26 1.35 -29.29
CA VAL A 458 -7.69 1.29 -27.89
C VAL A 458 -9.13 1.76 -27.74
N LYS A 459 -9.49 2.89 -28.38
CA LYS A 459 -10.87 3.38 -28.44
C LYS A 459 -11.83 2.36 -29.08
N SER A 460 -11.42 1.69 -30.16
CA SER A 460 -12.26 0.72 -30.86
C SER A 460 -12.62 -0.54 -30.05
N ILE A 461 -11.87 -0.81 -28.96
CA ILE A 461 -12.12 -1.93 -28.03
C ILE A 461 -12.69 -1.47 -26.68
N ASN A 462 -13.18 -0.23 -26.56
CA ASN A 462 -13.85 0.26 -25.35
C ASN A 462 -15.05 -0.62 -24.96
N ASP A 463 -15.87 -1.03 -25.93
CA ASP A 463 -17.00 -1.95 -25.71
C ASP A 463 -16.59 -3.41 -25.52
N TYR A 464 -15.33 -3.75 -25.79
CA TYR A 464 -14.79 -5.10 -25.72
C TYR A 464 -13.62 -5.15 -24.71
N PRO A 465 -13.83 -4.76 -23.44
CA PRO A 465 -12.75 -4.71 -22.47
C PRO A 465 -12.15 -6.10 -22.22
N GLY A 466 -10.90 -6.12 -21.78
CA GLY A 466 -10.19 -7.34 -21.44
C GLY A 466 -9.00 -7.10 -20.53
N LEU A 467 -8.63 -8.13 -19.78
CA LEU A 467 -7.36 -8.18 -19.05
C LEU A 467 -6.21 -8.24 -20.07
N LEU A 468 -5.08 -7.62 -19.76
CA LEU A 468 -3.86 -7.76 -20.55
C LEU A 468 -3.00 -8.89 -19.97
N ALA A 469 -2.36 -9.65 -20.86
CA ALA A 469 -1.31 -10.58 -20.47
C ALA A 469 -0.19 -9.86 -19.69
N LEU A 470 0.48 -10.61 -18.82
CA LEU A 470 1.61 -10.17 -18.01
C LEU A 470 2.74 -11.22 -18.12
N ALA A 471 3.86 -11.01 -17.41
CA ALA A 471 4.97 -11.93 -17.46
C ALA A 471 4.57 -13.35 -17.00
N VAL A 472 5.10 -14.34 -17.71
CA VAL A 472 4.92 -15.77 -17.42
C VAL A 472 6.29 -16.45 -17.32
N ARG A 473 6.31 -17.62 -16.69
CA ARG A 473 7.45 -18.55 -16.70
C ARG A 473 6.99 -19.97 -17.02
N HIS A 474 7.88 -20.77 -17.60
CA HIS A 474 7.65 -22.18 -17.87
C HIS A 474 7.62 -23.00 -16.57
N LYS A 475 6.61 -23.86 -16.42
CA LYS A 475 6.53 -24.89 -15.36
C LYS A 475 7.34 -26.13 -15.71
N SER A 476 7.46 -26.40 -17.00
CA SER A 476 8.21 -27.51 -17.57
C SER A 476 8.66 -27.15 -18.99
N ASP A 477 9.53 -27.96 -19.59
CA ASP A 477 10.02 -27.79 -20.96
C ASP A 477 8.93 -28.02 -22.05
N LYS A 478 7.66 -28.20 -21.64
CA LYS A 478 6.54 -28.44 -22.53
C LYS A 478 5.94 -27.10 -22.98
N TYR A 479 5.87 -26.91 -24.30
CA TYR A 479 5.23 -25.75 -24.92
C TYR A 479 3.81 -25.50 -24.40
N GLY A 480 3.57 -24.28 -23.91
CA GLY A 480 2.32 -23.83 -23.32
C GLY A 480 2.07 -24.29 -21.87
N ASP A 481 3.04 -24.87 -21.17
CA ASP A 481 2.92 -25.19 -19.74
C ASP A 481 3.45 -24.02 -18.88
N LEU A 482 2.64 -22.96 -18.83
CA LEU A 482 3.02 -21.67 -18.24
C LEU A 482 2.37 -21.41 -16.88
N GLU A 483 3.00 -20.57 -16.06
CA GLU A 483 2.37 -19.82 -14.96
C GLU A 483 2.69 -18.33 -15.07
N GLY A 484 1.70 -17.48 -14.77
CA GLY A 484 1.96 -16.08 -14.49
C GLY A 484 2.78 -15.92 -13.20
N TYR A 485 3.57 -14.86 -13.15
CA TYR A 485 4.20 -14.43 -11.91
C TYR A 485 3.17 -14.01 -10.86
N GLN A 486 3.56 -14.04 -9.58
CA GLN A 486 2.74 -13.49 -8.50
C GLN A 486 2.81 -11.97 -8.51
N TYR A 487 1.69 -11.32 -8.26
CA TYR A 487 1.61 -9.87 -8.05
C TYR A 487 0.65 -9.56 -6.90
N VAL A 488 0.65 -8.31 -6.43
CA VAL A 488 -0.29 -7.84 -5.40
C VAL A 488 -1.21 -6.80 -6.01
N VAL A 489 -2.44 -6.73 -5.51
CA VAL A 489 -3.44 -5.73 -5.91
C VAL A 489 -3.70 -4.76 -4.76
N PRO A 490 -4.12 -3.50 -5.03
CA PRO A 490 -4.36 -2.53 -3.97
C PRO A 490 -5.43 -2.97 -2.96
N GLY A 491 -6.46 -3.70 -3.41
CA GLY A 491 -7.51 -4.31 -2.57
C GLY A 491 -8.93 -3.89 -2.94
N GLY A 492 -9.93 -4.47 -2.28
CA GLY A 492 -11.34 -4.18 -2.56
C GLY A 492 -11.78 -4.67 -3.94
N ARG A 493 -12.14 -3.74 -4.83
CA ARG A 493 -12.67 -4.08 -6.17
C ARG A 493 -11.60 -4.36 -7.23
N PHE A 494 -10.33 -4.16 -6.93
CA PHE A 494 -9.23 -4.25 -7.88
C PHE A 494 -8.70 -5.69 -8.01
N ASN A 495 -8.52 -6.17 -9.25
CA ASN A 495 -7.90 -7.48 -9.57
C ASN A 495 -6.66 -7.34 -10.48
N GLU A 496 -6.38 -6.12 -10.92
CA GLU A 496 -5.28 -5.72 -11.79
C GLU A 496 -4.03 -5.38 -10.98
N GLN A 497 -2.84 -5.58 -11.55
CA GLN A 497 -1.62 -4.94 -11.02
C GLN A 497 -1.70 -3.45 -11.36
N TYR A 498 -1.46 -2.57 -10.38
CA TYR A 498 -1.42 -1.12 -10.55
C TYR A 498 0.04 -0.61 -10.51
N GLY A 499 0.36 0.40 -11.32
CA GLY A 499 1.71 0.93 -11.53
C GLY A 499 2.42 1.37 -10.25
N TRP A 500 2.00 2.48 -9.65
CA TRP A 500 2.71 3.06 -8.50
C TRP A 500 2.42 2.35 -7.15
N ASP A 501 1.25 1.73 -6.99
CA ASP A 501 0.87 0.94 -5.81
C ASP A 501 1.87 -0.20 -5.56
N SER A 502 2.25 -0.92 -6.63
CA SER A 502 3.18 -2.06 -6.59
C SER A 502 4.53 -1.72 -5.96
N TYR A 503 5.00 -0.48 -6.09
CA TYR A 503 6.22 -0.02 -5.42
C TYR A 503 6.03 0.03 -3.89
N PHE A 504 4.97 0.67 -3.40
CA PHE A 504 4.69 0.75 -1.96
C PHE A 504 4.40 -0.63 -1.36
N GLU A 505 3.67 -1.47 -2.08
CA GLU A 505 3.44 -2.87 -1.71
C GLU A 505 4.76 -3.64 -1.60
N THR A 506 5.67 -3.49 -2.57
CA THR A 506 7.02 -4.07 -2.54
C THR A 506 7.78 -3.66 -1.26
N LEU A 507 7.72 -2.39 -0.85
CA LEU A 507 8.34 -1.93 0.41
C LEU A 507 7.76 -2.68 1.63
N GLY A 508 6.44 -2.92 1.63
CA GLY A 508 5.73 -3.66 2.66
C GLY A 508 6.08 -5.15 2.67
N LEU A 509 6.04 -5.81 1.52
CA LEU A 509 6.33 -7.23 1.33
C LEU A 509 7.78 -7.57 1.70
N LEU A 510 8.76 -6.80 1.22
CA LEU A 510 10.16 -6.94 1.60
C LEU A 510 10.37 -6.73 3.12
N SER A 511 9.56 -5.88 3.75
CA SER A 511 9.58 -5.72 5.22
C SER A 511 9.09 -6.96 5.98
N CYS A 512 8.27 -7.80 5.34
CA CYS A 512 7.78 -9.08 5.85
C CYS A 512 8.66 -10.28 5.46
N ASN A 513 9.73 -10.07 4.68
CA ASN A 513 10.53 -11.11 4.01
C ASN A 513 9.78 -11.90 2.93
N ILE A 514 8.75 -11.29 2.33
CA ILE A 514 8.00 -11.85 1.19
C ILE A 514 8.64 -11.28 -0.09
N LEU A 515 9.19 -12.16 -0.94
CA LEU A 515 10.01 -11.76 -2.10
C LEU A 515 9.36 -12.10 -3.46
N GLU A 516 8.71 -13.26 -3.58
CA GLU A 516 8.15 -13.78 -4.84
C GLU A 516 7.25 -12.77 -5.58
N PRO A 517 6.20 -12.17 -4.96
CA PRO A 517 5.40 -11.16 -5.64
C PRO A 517 6.15 -9.86 -5.96
N CYS A 518 7.22 -9.52 -5.23
CA CYS A 518 8.02 -8.33 -5.54
C CYS A 518 8.80 -8.51 -6.85
N ILE A 519 9.43 -9.67 -7.03
CA ILE A 519 10.08 -10.05 -8.30
C ILE A 519 9.02 -10.08 -9.39
N GLY A 520 7.89 -10.75 -9.15
CA GLY A 520 6.82 -10.88 -10.12
C GLY A 520 6.22 -9.56 -10.61
N MET A 521 5.94 -8.60 -9.71
CA MET A 521 5.50 -7.26 -10.12
C MET A 521 6.54 -6.52 -10.96
N CYS A 522 7.83 -6.69 -10.66
CA CYS A 522 8.92 -6.09 -11.44
C CYS A 522 9.06 -6.75 -12.83
N GLU A 523 8.94 -8.08 -12.92
CA GLU A 523 8.91 -8.80 -14.20
C GLU A 523 7.69 -8.41 -15.05
N ASN A 524 6.54 -8.22 -14.41
CA ASN A 524 5.34 -7.71 -15.06
C ASN A 524 5.56 -6.30 -15.63
N PHE A 525 6.23 -5.38 -14.91
CA PHE A 525 6.56 -4.05 -15.46
C PHE A 525 7.58 -4.11 -16.62
N ILE A 526 8.55 -5.01 -16.57
CA ILE A 526 9.46 -5.25 -17.71
C ILE A 526 8.65 -5.72 -18.94
N PHE A 527 7.70 -6.63 -18.74
CA PHE A 527 6.79 -7.11 -19.79
C PHE A 527 5.90 -5.97 -20.34
N GLU A 528 5.27 -5.17 -19.47
CA GLU A 528 4.43 -4.04 -19.89
C GLU A 528 5.23 -3.01 -20.71
N ILE A 529 6.44 -2.64 -20.27
CA ILE A 529 7.32 -1.73 -21.03
C ILE A 529 7.72 -2.35 -22.39
N ASN A 530 7.95 -3.65 -22.45
CA ASN A 530 8.36 -4.31 -23.69
C ASN A 530 7.22 -4.38 -24.72
N HIS A 531 6.03 -4.87 -24.33
CA HIS A 531 4.93 -5.15 -25.25
C HIS A 531 3.87 -4.02 -25.34
N TYR A 532 3.72 -3.19 -24.31
CA TYR A 532 2.75 -2.06 -24.27
C TYR A 532 3.44 -0.68 -24.24
N GLY A 533 4.77 -0.66 -24.25
CA GLY A 533 5.62 0.53 -24.39
C GLY A 533 5.78 1.38 -23.12
N LYS A 534 5.09 1.04 -22.03
CA LYS A 534 5.09 1.78 -20.75
C LYS A 534 4.60 0.87 -19.62
N ILE A 535 4.92 1.21 -18.37
CA ILE A 535 4.15 0.71 -17.21
C ILE A 535 2.73 1.24 -17.34
N LEU A 536 1.74 0.38 -17.15
CA LEU A 536 0.34 0.77 -17.29
C LEU A 536 -0.23 1.30 -15.98
N ASN A 537 -1.29 2.10 -16.08
CA ASN A 537 -2.11 2.49 -14.93
C ASN A 537 -2.59 1.23 -14.18
N ALA A 538 -3.15 0.28 -14.94
CA ALA A 538 -3.28 -1.13 -14.57
C ALA A 538 -3.34 -2.02 -15.83
N ASN A 539 -3.25 -3.34 -15.70
CA ASN A 539 -3.17 -4.26 -16.85
C ASN A 539 -4.54 -4.57 -17.53
N ARG A 540 -5.26 -3.54 -18.02
CA ARG A 540 -6.53 -3.65 -18.79
C ARG A 540 -6.45 -2.88 -20.11
N SER A 541 -7.23 -3.30 -21.10
CA SER A 541 -7.22 -2.72 -22.46
C SER A 541 -7.40 -1.20 -22.49
N TYR A 542 -8.38 -0.67 -21.75
CA TYR A 542 -8.69 0.77 -21.67
C TYR A 542 -7.63 1.60 -20.89
N TYR A 543 -6.59 0.97 -20.35
CA TYR A 543 -5.42 1.63 -19.75
C TYR A 543 -4.18 1.65 -20.68
N LEU A 544 -4.22 1.04 -21.88
CA LEU A 544 -3.06 0.95 -22.80
C LEU A 544 -2.42 2.30 -23.17
N CYS A 545 -3.19 3.39 -23.21
CA CYS A 545 -2.71 4.75 -23.50
C CYS A 545 -2.14 5.49 -22.26
N ARG A 546 -2.27 4.93 -21.05
CA ARG A 546 -2.10 5.65 -19.78
C ARG A 546 -1.16 4.93 -18.80
N SER A 547 -0.22 5.70 -18.25
CA SER A 547 0.77 5.23 -17.26
C SER A 547 0.31 5.52 -15.82
N GLN A 548 1.25 5.45 -14.88
CA GLN A 548 1.20 5.95 -13.51
C GLN A 548 2.58 6.48 -13.09
N PRO A 549 2.73 7.15 -11.91
CA PRO A 549 4.00 7.74 -11.50
C PRO A 549 5.17 6.71 -11.46
N PRO A 550 6.32 6.99 -12.11
CA PRO A 550 7.34 5.97 -12.35
C PRO A 550 8.25 5.68 -11.13
N PHE A 551 8.32 4.41 -10.71
CA PHE A 551 9.12 3.95 -9.56
C PHE A 551 10.03 2.74 -9.85
N LEU A 552 10.14 2.27 -11.11
CA LEU A 552 10.78 1.00 -11.45
C LEU A 552 12.23 0.90 -10.94
N THR A 553 13.04 1.95 -11.10
CA THR A 553 14.46 1.91 -10.72
C THR A 553 14.67 1.69 -9.21
N ASP A 554 13.94 2.41 -8.36
CA ASP A 554 14.03 2.28 -6.90
C ASP A 554 13.38 0.97 -6.42
N MET A 555 12.31 0.51 -7.09
CA MET A 555 11.69 -0.79 -6.86
C MET A 555 12.68 -1.94 -7.12
N THR A 556 13.30 -1.96 -8.30
CA THR A 556 14.30 -2.96 -8.70
C THR A 556 15.49 -2.95 -7.75
N LEU A 557 16.03 -1.78 -7.41
CA LEU A 557 17.16 -1.67 -6.48
C LEU A 557 16.85 -2.26 -5.11
N ARG A 558 15.65 -1.99 -4.55
CA ARG A 558 15.25 -2.54 -3.25
C ARG A 558 15.06 -4.06 -3.28
N ILE A 559 14.54 -4.61 -4.39
CA ILE A 559 14.43 -6.07 -4.59
C ILE A 559 15.83 -6.69 -4.70
N PHE A 560 16.70 -6.11 -5.52
CA PHE A 560 18.05 -6.59 -5.77
C PHE A 560 18.94 -6.55 -4.52
N ASP A 561 18.95 -5.42 -3.79
CA ASP A 561 19.70 -5.31 -2.53
C ASP A 561 19.16 -6.29 -1.47
N TYR A 562 17.85 -6.54 -1.42
CA TYR A 562 17.27 -7.56 -0.54
C TYR A 562 17.74 -8.99 -0.93
N MET A 563 17.73 -9.34 -2.23
CA MET A 563 18.23 -10.63 -2.73
C MET A 563 19.72 -10.85 -2.40
N LYS A 564 20.52 -9.80 -2.58
CA LYS A 564 21.94 -9.74 -2.23
C LYS A 564 22.17 -9.91 -0.73
N GLU A 565 21.44 -9.19 0.12
CA GLU A 565 21.59 -9.28 1.59
C GLU A 565 21.08 -10.60 2.20
N LYS A 566 19.97 -11.15 1.70
CA LYS A 566 19.27 -12.29 2.35
C LYS A 566 19.58 -13.63 1.74
N SER A 567 19.75 -13.68 0.42
CA SER A 567 19.94 -14.93 -0.33
C SER A 567 21.36 -15.07 -0.89
N ASN A 568 22.20 -14.03 -0.75
CA ASN A 568 23.51 -13.94 -1.40
C ASN A 568 23.42 -14.21 -2.92
N ASN A 569 22.28 -13.84 -3.52
CA ASN A 569 22.02 -13.96 -4.94
C ASN A 569 22.26 -12.60 -5.61
N LEU A 570 23.18 -12.57 -6.57
CA LEU A 570 23.47 -11.40 -7.41
C LEU A 570 22.87 -11.67 -8.78
N ASP A 571 21.55 -11.46 -8.89
CA ASP A 571 20.83 -11.61 -10.16
C ASP A 571 21.06 -10.38 -11.05
N ILE A 572 22.24 -10.34 -11.66
CA ILE A 572 22.66 -9.26 -12.56
C ILE A 572 21.82 -9.24 -13.83
N ASP A 573 21.22 -10.36 -14.24
CA ASP A 573 20.34 -10.42 -15.40
C ASP A 573 18.99 -9.75 -15.11
N PHE A 574 18.35 -10.06 -13.98
CA PHE A 574 17.18 -9.32 -13.49
C PHE A 574 17.44 -7.81 -13.41
N LEU A 575 18.57 -7.41 -12.80
CA LEU A 575 18.97 -6.00 -12.72
C LEU A 575 19.16 -5.38 -14.12
N LYS A 576 19.79 -6.10 -15.06
CA LYS A 576 20.01 -5.64 -16.43
C LYS A 576 18.69 -5.44 -17.17
N ARG A 577 17.80 -6.44 -17.16
CA ARG A 577 16.51 -6.40 -17.85
C ARG A 577 15.62 -5.27 -17.32
N ALA A 578 15.56 -5.12 -16.01
CA ALA A 578 14.83 -4.02 -15.36
C ALA A 578 15.38 -2.64 -15.74
N PHE A 579 16.71 -2.44 -15.75
CA PHE A 579 17.28 -1.14 -16.09
C PHE A 579 17.25 -0.83 -17.60
N LEU A 580 17.32 -1.83 -18.48
CA LEU A 580 17.05 -1.64 -19.90
C LEU A 580 15.59 -1.23 -20.15
N ALA A 581 14.64 -1.84 -19.44
CA ALA A 581 13.24 -1.42 -19.47
C ALA A 581 13.06 0.02 -18.92
N ALA A 582 13.70 0.37 -17.80
CA ALA A 582 13.65 1.73 -17.26
C ALA A 582 14.26 2.79 -18.20
N ILE A 583 15.34 2.45 -18.92
CA ILE A 583 15.94 3.32 -19.96
C ILE A 583 14.97 3.48 -21.14
N LYS A 584 14.30 2.41 -21.57
CA LYS A 584 13.24 2.48 -22.60
C LYS A 584 12.08 3.37 -22.15
N GLU A 585 11.53 3.13 -20.96
CA GLU A 585 10.42 3.89 -20.39
C GLU A 585 10.77 5.39 -20.26
N TYR A 586 11.97 5.70 -19.75
CA TYR A 586 12.46 7.08 -19.65
C TYR A 586 12.48 7.76 -21.04
N ASN A 587 13.15 7.14 -22.03
CA ASN A 587 13.34 7.74 -23.36
C ASN A 587 12.07 7.81 -24.20
N GLU A 588 11.26 6.74 -24.20
CA GLU A 588 10.13 6.54 -25.13
C GLU A 588 8.77 6.95 -24.53
N VAL A 589 8.69 7.20 -23.22
CA VAL A 589 7.47 7.66 -22.55
C VAL A 589 7.68 9.03 -21.93
N TRP A 590 8.57 9.13 -20.94
CA TRP A 590 8.62 10.29 -20.04
C TRP A 590 9.38 11.49 -20.56
N THR A 591 10.47 11.28 -21.32
CA THR A 591 11.18 12.34 -22.05
C THR A 591 10.92 12.29 -23.56
N SER A 592 9.70 11.86 -23.93
CA SER A 592 9.19 11.90 -25.30
C SER A 592 8.04 12.91 -25.40
N TYR A 593 7.83 13.49 -26.59
CA TYR A 593 6.60 14.26 -26.86
C TYR A 593 5.40 13.29 -26.91
N PRO A 594 4.23 13.59 -26.29
CA PRO A 594 3.81 14.91 -25.77
C PRO A 594 4.10 15.18 -24.29
N ARG A 595 4.71 14.25 -23.54
CA ARG A 595 5.01 14.44 -22.10
C ARG A 595 6.18 15.40 -21.87
N LEU A 596 7.20 15.38 -22.72
CA LEU A 596 8.31 16.33 -22.64
C LEU A 596 7.89 17.70 -23.20
N ASP A 597 7.99 18.75 -22.36
CA ASP A 597 7.94 20.13 -22.85
C ASP A 597 9.30 20.53 -23.45
N PRO A 598 9.38 20.85 -24.76
CA PRO A 598 10.63 21.25 -25.39
C PRO A 598 11.15 22.62 -24.93
N ILE A 599 10.34 23.45 -24.25
CA ILE A 599 10.74 24.79 -23.80
C ILE A 599 11.47 24.73 -22.45
N THR A 600 10.89 24.04 -21.47
CA THR A 600 11.51 23.88 -20.15
C THR A 600 12.50 22.73 -20.07
N GLY A 601 12.32 21.67 -20.88
CA GLY A 601 13.03 20.40 -20.74
C GLY A 601 12.52 19.53 -19.59
N LEU A 602 11.39 19.88 -19.00
CA LEU A 602 10.70 19.11 -17.95
C LEU A 602 9.55 18.29 -18.55
N SER A 603 9.10 17.29 -17.80
CA SER A 603 8.01 16.39 -18.23
C SER A 603 6.69 16.71 -17.52
N THR A 604 5.57 16.49 -18.20
CA THR A 604 4.19 16.56 -17.69
C THR A 604 3.51 15.19 -17.79
N TYR A 605 2.42 14.99 -17.05
CA TYR A 605 1.52 13.86 -17.30
C TYR A 605 0.64 14.19 -18.50
N HIS A 606 1.01 13.73 -19.68
CA HIS A 606 0.30 13.99 -20.93
C HIS A 606 0.05 12.66 -21.68
N PRO A 607 -0.86 11.82 -21.17
CA PRO A 607 -1.22 10.58 -21.84
C PRO A 607 -1.83 10.82 -23.22
N SER A 608 -1.71 9.81 -24.08
CA SER A 608 -2.44 9.73 -25.32
C SER A 608 -3.86 9.19 -25.06
N GLY A 609 -4.58 8.79 -26.09
CA GLY A 609 -5.94 8.26 -26.00
C GLY A 609 -6.99 9.26 -26.44
N LYS A 610 -8.13 8.75 -26.92
CA LYS A 610 -9.20 9.52 -27.56
C LYS A 610 -10.56 9.19 -26.95
N GLY A 611 -11.46 10.16 -26.99
CA GLY A 611 -12.83 10.01 -26.49
C GLY A 611 -12.92 9.93 -24.97
N ILE A 612 -14.06 9.43 -24.51
CA ILE A 612 -14.48 9.39 -23.11
C ILE A 612 -13.90 8.12 -22.43
N PRO A 613 -13.27 8.23 -21.24
CA PRO A 613 -12.79 7.07 -20.48
C PRO A 613 -13.92 6.10 -20.09
N PRO A 614 -13.93 4.85 -20.62
CA PRO A 614 -15.07 3.93 -20.49
C PRO A 614 -15.18 3.31 -19.09
N GLU A 615 -14.12 3.34 -18.28
CA GLU A 615 -14.06 2.69 -16.96
C GLU A 615 -14.70 3.46 -15.81
N THR A 616 -15.27 4.63 -16.13
CA THR A 616 -15.89 5.55 -15.17
C THR A 616 -17.33 5.14 -14.89
N GLU A 617 -17.88 5.60 -13.76
CA GLU A 617 -19.30 5.40 -13.47
C GLU A 617 -20.15 6.14 -14.52
N ALA A 618 -21.26 5.55 -14.97
CA ALA A 618 -22.08 6.13 -16.05
C ALA A 618 -22.55 7.58 -15.79
N SER A 619 -22.66 7.98 -14.52
CA SER A 619 -23.01 9.34 -14.11
C SER A 619 -21.83 10.32 -14.02
N HIS A 620 -20.58 9.86 -14.12
CA HIS A 620 -19.38 10.62 -13.77
C HIS A 620 -19.19 11.88 -14.62
N PHE A 621 -19.45 11.80 -15.93
CA PHE A 621 -19.30 12.91 -16.86
C PHE A 621 -20.60 13.64 -17.22
N ILE A 622 -21.74 13.32 -16.58
CA ILE A 622 -23.04 13.94 -16.90
C ILE A 622 -22.98 15.47 -16.81
N SER A 623 -22.44 16.02 -15.72
CA SER A 623 -22.38 17.47 -15.51
C SER A 623 -21.50 18.22 -16.52
N VAL A 624 -20.50 17.55 -17.09
CA VAL A 624 -19.58 18.12 -18.09
C VAL A 624 -20.18 18.03 -19.49
N LEU A 625 -20.90 16.95 -19.78
CA LEU A 625 -21.50 16.70 -21.10
C LEU A 625 -22.89 17.33 -21.28
N THR A 626 -23.61 17.65 -20.19
CA THR A 626 -24.96 18.27 -20.26
C THR A 626 -25.01 19.53 -21.15
N PRO A 627 -24.08 20.51 -21.03
CA PRO A 627 -24.09 21.69 -21.90
C PRO A 627 -23.92 21.35 -23.39
N TYR A 628 -23.19 20.27 -23.71
CA TYR A 628 -23.01 19.79 -25.08
C TYR A 628 -24.24 19.00 -25.56
N CYS A 629 -24.94 18.28 -24.67
CA CYS A 629 -26.23 17.65 -24.99
C CYS A 629 -27.26 18.71 -25.40
N GLU A 630 -27.32 19.81 -24.63
CA GLU A 630 -28.17 20.98 -24.92
C GLU A 630 -27.74 21.68 -26.23
N LYS A 631 -26.44 21.92 -26.44
CA LYS A 631 -25.88 22.54 -27.67
C LYS A 631 -26.24 21.79 -28.95
N TYR A 632 -26.25 20.46 -28.93
CA TYR A 632 -26.52 19.62 -30.11
C TYR A 632 -27.95 19.06 -30.19
N GLU A 633 -28.81 19.36 -29.21
CA GLU A 633 -30.16 18.78 -29.08
C GLU A 633 -30.16 17.23 -29.07
N LEU A 634 -29.17 16.62 -28.39
CA LEU A 634 -28.99 15.17 -28.32
C LEU A 634 -29.23 14.60 -26.92
N SER A 635 -29.62 13.33 -26.85
CA SER A 635 -29.49 12.59 -25.59
C SER A 635 -28.03 12.35 -25.22
N PHE A 636 -27.78 12.09 -23.94
CA PHE A 636 -26.44 11.81 -23.41
C PHE A 636 -25.75 10.65 -24.13
N ASP A 637 -26.47 9.55 -24.40
CA ASP A 637 -25.92 8.38 -25.08
C ASP A 637 -25.58 8.66 -26.55
N GLU A 638 -26.44 9.38 -27.27
CA GLU A 638 -26.17 9.80 -28.66
C GLU A 638 -25.00 10.78 -28.77
N LEU A 639 -24.84 11.69 -27.80
CA LEU A 639 -23.69 12.59 -27.74
C LEU A 639 -22.40 11.78 -27.53
N GLN A 640 -22.38 10.88 -26.55
CA GLN A 640 -21.22 10.02 -26.27
C GLN A 640 -20.84 9.18 -27.49
N GLU A 641 -21.82 8.55 -28.16
CA GLU A 641 -21.59 7.76 -29.37
C GLU A 641 -20.99 8.63 -30.49
N LYS A 642 -21.61 9.77 -30.81
CA LYS A 642 -21.15 10.65 -31.89
C LYS A 642 -19.78 11.28 -31.61
N TYR A 643 -19.53 11.71 -30.38
CA TYR A 643 -18.23 12.25 -29.97
C TYR A 643 -17.14 11.17 -30.02
N ASN A 644 -17.38 9.99 -29.44
CA ASN A 644 -16.42 8.88 -29.50
C ASN A 644 -16.16 8.42 -30.95
N ASN A 645 -17.16 8.48 -31.83
CA ASN A 645 -17.02 8.17 -33.26
C ASN A 645 -16.38 9.30 -34.09
N GLY A 646 -16.10 10.48 -33.51
CA GLY A 646 -15.53 11.62 -34.23
C GLY A 646 -16.52 12.30 -35.20
N LEU A 647 -17.82 12.13 -34.98
CA LEU A 647 -18.90 12.81 -35.71
C LEU A 647 -19.22 14.19 -35.10
N ILE A 648 -18.75 14.44 -33.88
CA ILE A 648 -18.77 15.73 -33.18
C ILE A 648 -17.32 16.02 -32.76
N GLU A 649 -16.80 17.17 -33.19
CA GLU A 649 -15.47 17.67 -32.83
C GLU A 649 -15.63 18.88 -31.91
N GLU A 650 -15.13 18.78 -30.67
CA GLU A 650 -15.24 19.82 -29.65
C GLU A 650 -13.88 19.98 -28.95
N PRO A 651 -13.01 20.91 -29.41
CA PRO A 651 -11.65 21.04 -28.88
C PRO A 651 -11.58 21.34 -27.38
N GLU A 652 -12.59 22.01 -26.81
CA GLU A 652 -12.70 22.25 -25.36
C GLU A 652 -12.98 20.96 -24.58
N LEU A 653 -13.78 20.05 -25.15
CA LEU A 653 -14.08 18.75 -24.58
C LEU A 653 -12.89 17.78 -24.73
N ASP A 654 -12.16 17.87 -25.85
CA ASP A 654 -10.88 17.16 -26.05
C ASP A 654 -9.83 17.59 -25.03
N GLU A 655 -9.67 18.91 -24.77
CA GLU A 655 -8.77 19.43 -23.74
C GLU A 655 -9.23 19.00 -22.33
N TYR A 656 -10.54 18.98 -22.05
CA TYR A 656 -11.08 18.44 -20.79
C TYR A 656 -10.69 16.96 -20.59
N PHE A 657 -10.96 16.08 -21.56
CA PHE A 657 -10.65 14.66 -21.41
C PHE A 657 -9.15 14.35 -21.45
N LEU A 658 -8.34 15.19 -22.11
CA LEU A 658 -6.88 15.15 -21.96
C LEU A 658 -6.48 15.44 -20.49
N HIS A 659 -7.07 16.48 -19.88
CA HIS A 659 -6.81 16.80 -18.49
C HIS A 659 -7.29 15.71 -17.52
N ASP A 660 -8.46 15.11 -17.72
CA ASP A 660 -8.93 13.95 -16.94
C ASP A 660 -7.96 12.76 -17.05
N ARG A 661 -7.56 12.36 -18.27
CA ARG A 661 -6.60 11.27 -18.45
C ARG A 661 -5.27 11.58 -17.78
N ALA A 662 -4.79 12.82 -17.85
CA ALA A 662 -3.57 13.28 -17.18
C ALA A 662 -3.69 13.22 -15.64
N VAL A 663 -4.83 13.63 -15.08
CA VAL A 663 -5.13 13.51 -13.64
C VAL A 663 -5.02 12.04 -13.20
N ARG A 664 -5.61 11.09 -13.96
CA ARG A 664 -5.50 9.64 -13.71
C ARG A 664 -4.08 9.08 -13.89
N GLU A 665 -3.29 9.61 -14.83
CA GLU A 665 -1.88 9.25 -15.01
C GLU A 665 -0.99 9.75 -13.85
N SER A 666 -1.37 10.85 -13.21
CA SER A 666 -0.65 11.36 -12.04
C SER A 666 -0.86 10.53 -10.77
N GLY A 667 -1.82 9.60 -10.76
CA GLY A 667 -2.28 8.86 -9.58
C GLY A 667 -3.05 9.70 -8.55
N HIS A 668 -3.26 11.00 -8.81
CA HIS A 668 -3.96 11.92 -7.91
C HIS A 668 -5.38 12.25 -8.41
N ASP A 669 -6.09 11.26 -8.95
CA ASP A 669 -7.49 11.37 -9.38
C ASP A 669 -8.46 11.35 -8.18
N THR A 670 -9.09 12.46 -7.77
CA THR A 670 -8.92 13.86 -8.25
C THR A 670 -8.47 14.85 -7.17
N SER A 671 -7.93 15.99 -7.61
CA SER A 671 -7.44 17.10 -6.78
C SER A 671 -7.54 18.43 -7.53
N TYR A 672 -7.94 19.50 -6.85
CA TYR A 672 -7.93 20.88 -7.39
C TYR A 672 -6.55 21.43 -7.74
N ARG A 673 -5.47 20.71 -7.41
CA ARG A 673 -4.13 20.97 -7.95
C ARG A 673 -4.05 20.73 -9.46
N LEU A 674 -4.88 19.80 -9.99
CA LEU A 674 -4.70 19.19 -11.31
C LEU A 674 -5.95 19.27 -12.21
N GLU A 675 -7.16 19.33 -11.63
CA GLU A 675 -8.42 19.43 -12.40
C GLU A 675 -8.37 20.53 -13.47
N GLY A 676 -8.63 20.16 -14.73
CA GLY A 676 -8.66 21.08 -15.88
C GLY A 676 -7.31 21.70 -16.28
N ILE A 677 -6.19 21.32 -15.63
CA ILE A 677 -4.85 21.88 -15.95
C ILE A 677 -3.72 20.84 -16.01
N CYS A 678 -3.91 19.59 -15.55
CA CYS A 678 -2.86 18.59 -15.34
C CYS A 678 -1.87 18.38 -16.50
N ALA A 679 -2.34 18.11 -17.72
CA ALA A 679 -1.50 17.94 -18.91
C ALA A 679 -0.58 19.14 -19.23
N ASN A 680 -0.95 20.34 -18.77
CA ASN A 680 -0.19 21.58 -18.91
C ASN A 680 0.75 21.84 -17.72
N LEU A 681 0.87 20.93 -16.74
CA LEU A 681 1.73 21.07 -15.57
C LEU A 681 2.96 20.15 -15.64
N ALA A 682 4.14 20.76 -15.65
CA ALA A 682 5.37 20.09 -15.23
C ALA A 682 5.34 19.99 -13.70
N THR A 683 4.97 18.81 -13.18
CA THR A 683 4.74 18.62 -11.75
C THR A 683 6.03 18.32 -10.98
N ILE A 684 6.08 18.75 -9.71
CA ILE A 684 7.22 18.47 -8.83
C ILE A 684 7.38 16.98 -8.54
N ASP A 685 6.27 16.24 -8.44
CA ASP A 685 6.30 14.79 -8.28
C ASP A 685 7.03 14.10 -9.44
N LEU A 686 6.50 14.16 -10.67
CA LEU A 686 7.06 13.48 -11.85
C LEU A 686 8.52 13.84 -12.07
N ASN A 687 8.87 15.13 -12.00
CA ASN A 687 10.24 15.55 -12.29
C ASN A 687 11.22 15.14 -11.18
N CYS A 688 10.77 14.96 -9.93
CA CYS A 688 11.56 14.31 -8.89
C CYS A 688 11.72 12.79 -9.13
N LEU A 689 10.69 12.11 -9.64
CA LEU A 689 10.78 10.69 -9.99
C LEU A 689 11.73 10.45 -11.17
N LEU A 690 11.70 11.31 -12.20
CA LEU A 690 12.63 11.25 -13.32
C LEU A 690 14.08 11.57 -12.92
N PHE A 691 14.29 12.52 -12.00
CA PHE A 691 15.61 12.72 -11.38
C PHE A 691 16.10 11.46 -10.66
N LYS A 692 15.21 10.74 -9.98
CA LYS A 692 15.55 9.48 -9.33
C LYS A 692 15.92 8.39 -10.34
N TYR A 693 15.18 8.26 -11.45
CA TYR A 693 15.55 7.37 -12.56
C TYR A 693 16.95 7.69 -13.08
N GLU A 694 17.23 8.95 -13.41
CA GLU A 694 18.55 9.37 -13.94
C GLU A 694 19.68 9.03 -12.97
N LYS A 695 19.49 9.29 -11.68
CA LYS A 695 20.45 8.97 -10.62
C LYS A 695 20.65 7.47 -10.40
N ASP A 696 19.59 6.67 -10.46
CA ASP A 696 19.65 5.23 -10.28
C ASP A 696 20.30 4.54 -11.48
N ILE A 697 19.97 4.98 -12.70
CA ILE A 697 20.56 4.46 -13.94
C ILE A 697 22.07 4.78 -13.95
N SER A 698 22.45 6.01 -13.61
CA SER A 698 23.86 6.41 -13.40
C SER A 698 24.59 5.48 -12.42
N PHE A 699 23.99 5.25 -11.24
CA PHE A 699 24.54 4.36 -10.22
C PHE A 699 24.71 2.92 -10.72
N VAL A 700 23.67 2.33 -11.31
CA VAL A 700 23.68 0.92 -11.73
C VAL A 700 24.66 0.66 -12.86
N ILE A 701 24.71 1.54 -13.88
CA ILE A 701 25.68 1.46 -14.97
C ILE A 701 27.12 1.48 -14.41
N LYS A 702 27.40 2.41 -13.48
CA LYS A 702 28.72 2.55 -12.87
C LYS A 702 29.12 1.37 -11.99
N THR A 703 28.19 0.85 -11.18
CA THR A 703 28.49 -0.13 -10.13
C THR A 703 28.40 -1.58 -10.60
N TYR A 704 27.52 -1.90 -11.55
CA TYR A 704 27.24 -3.29 -11.95
C TYR A 704 27.58 -3.60 -13.42
N PHE A 705 27.74 -2.57 -14.27
CA PHE A 705 28.01 -2.73 -15.70
C PHE A 705 29.30 -2.04 -16.16
N ASN A 706 30.31 -1.91 -15.28
CA ASN A 706 31.63 -1.35 -15.62
C ASN A 706 31.60 0.04 -16.31
N ASN A 707 30.58 0.86 -16.02
CA ASN A 707 30.30 2.15 -16.65
C ASN A 707 29.76 2.11 -18.10
N GLU A 708 29.44 0.94 -18.65
CA GLU A 708 28.94 0.78 -20.02
C GLU A 708 27.77 -0.21 -20.08
N LEU A 709 26.58 0.26 -20.48
CA LEU A 709 25.41 -0.59 -20.74
C LEU A 709 24.91 -0.38 -22.17
N GLU A 710 24.90 -1.43 -22.98
CA GLU A 710 24.39 -1.37 -24.35
C GLU A 710 22.86 -1.30 -24.36
N TYR A 711 22.31 -0.26 -25.01
CA TYR A 711 20.89 -0.04 -25.27
C TYR A 711 20.68 0.40 -26.72
N ASN A 712 19.90 -0.37 -27.50
CA ASN A 712 19.56 -0.09 -28.91
C ASN A 712 20.77 0.29 -29.79
N GLY A 713 21.89 -0.40 -29.64
CA GLY A 713 23.13 -0.15 -30.40
C GLY A 713 23.92 1.09 -29.97
N SER A 714 23.53 1.73 -28.87
CA SER A 714 24.25 2.83 -28.22
C SER A 714 24.77 2.40 -26.84
N ILE A 715 25.85 3.02 -26.37
CA ILE A 715 26.41 2.76 -25.04
C ILE A 715 25.94 3.85 -24.07
N GLU A 716 25.21 3.42 -23.05
CA GLU A 716 24.79 4.23 -21.91
C GLU A 716 25.92 4.25 -20.86
N THR A 717 26.32 5.45 -20.42
CA THR A 717 27.41 5.65 -19.43
C THR A 717 26.92 6.45 -18.23
N SER A 718 27.51 6.25 -17.05
CA SER A 718 27.05 6.98 -15.86
C SER A 718 27.24 8.49 -15.97
N GLU A 719 28.24 8.96 -16.72
CA GLU A 719 28.47 10.39 -16.96
C GLU A 719 27.32 11.05 -17.73
N LYS A 720 26.77 10.36 -18.76
CA LYS A 720 25.58 10.83 -19.50
C LYS A 720 24.40 11.05 -18.56
N TRP A 721 24.10 10.05 -17.74
CA TRP A 721 22.95 10.05 -16.83
C TRP A 721 23.12 10.99 -15.63
N GLU A 722 24.34 11.12 -15.10
CA GLU A 722 24.66 12.12 -14.09
C GLU A 722 24.42 13.54 -14.61
N LYS A 723 24.88 13.84 -15.84
CA LYS A 723 24.67 15.13 -16.48
C LYS A 723 23.18 15.45 -16.72
N LEU A 724 22.38 14.45 -17.10
CA LEU A 724 20.91 14.60 -17.20
C LEU A 724 20.30 14.96 -15.84
N ALA A 725 20.67 14.24 -14.78
CA ALA A 725 20.22 14.52 -13.42
C ALA A 725 20.61 15.94 -12.95
N GLU A 726 21.84 16.39 -13.22
CA GLU A 726 22.28 17.74 -12.87
C GLU A 726 21.50 18.83 -13.61
N ILE A 727 21.21 18.62 -14.89
CA ILE A 727 20.35 19.49 -15.69
C ILE A 727 18.94 19.51 -15.08
N ARG A 728 18.32 18.36 -14.84
CA ARG A 728 16.95 18.29 -14.31
C ARG A 728 16.83 18.95 -12.93
N ARG A 729 17.79 18.74 -12.02
CA ARG A 729 17.86 19.46 -10.73
C ARG A 729 17.85 20.97 -10.95
N GLY A 730 18.70 21.47 -11.85
CA GLY A 730 18.76 22.90 -12.18
C GLY A 730 17.46 23.44 -12.78
N LEU A 731 16.74 22.65 -13.57
CA LEU A 731 15.44 23.01 -14.13
C LEU A 731 14.32 23.01 -13.07
N ILE A 732 14.31 22.03 -12.15
CA ILE A 732 13.40 22.01 -11.00
C ILE A 732 13.63 23.23 -10.10
N ASP A 733 14.89 23.52 -9.73
CA ASP A 733 15.22 24.70 -8.93
C ASP A 733 14.87 26.02 -9.66
N LYS A 734 15.02 26.08 -10.99
CA LYS A 734 14.67 27.27 -11.79
C LYS A 734 13.16 27.52 -11.88
N TYR A 735 12.37 26.47 -12.17
CA TYR A 735 10.96 26.62 -12.53
C TYR A 735 10.00 26.33 -11.38
N MET A 736 10.37 25.46 -10.44
CA MET A 736 9.46 24.95 -9.40
C MET A 736 9.76 25.52 -8.01
N TRP A 737 11.01 25.82 -7.67
CA TRP A 737 11.31 26.38 -6.35
C TRP A 737 10.79 27.81 -6.20
N ASN A 738 10.21 28.13 -5.04
CA ASN A 738 9.77 29.47 -4.69
C ASN A 738 10.47 29.93 -3.39
N GLU A 739 11.45 30.85 -3.51
CA GLU A 739 12.24 31.33 -2.36
C GLU A 739 11.35 31.97 -1.27
N LYS A 740 10.38 32.80 -1.66
CA LYS A 740 9.48 33.50 -0.72
C LYS A 740 8.65 32.52 0.12
N ASN A 741 8.12 31.49 -0.51
CA ASN A 741 7.24 30.52 0.14
C ASN A 741 7.99 29.30 0.72
N SER A 742 9.31 29.19 0.47
CA SER A 742 10.16 28.07 0.87
C SER A 742 9.57 26.69 0.49
N LEU A 743 9.03 26.58 -0.72
CA LEU A 743 8.29 25.41 -1.21
C LEU A 743 8.49 25.24 -2.72
N TYR A 744 8.43 23.99 -3.20
CA TYR A 744 8.33 23.69 -4.62
C TYR A 744 6.87 23.67 -5.08
N TYR A 745 6.58 24.26 -6.23
CA TYR A 745 5.27 24.28 -6.89
C TYR A 745 5.37 23.67 -8.29
N ASP A 746 4.28 23.11 -8.79
CA ASP A 746 4.16 22.68 -10.19
C ASP A 746 4.29 23.88 -11.13
N TYR A 747 4.90 23.72 -12.30
CA TYR A 747 5.08 24.79 -13.30
C TYR A 747 4.14 24.57 -14.50
N ASN A 748 3.32 25.56 -14.83
CA ASN A 748 2.42 25.47 -15.98
C ASN A 748 3.13 25.90 -17.27
N ILE A 749 3.28 24.98 -18.22
CA ILE A 749 4.01 25.20 -19.47
C ILE A 749 3.22 26.04 -20.49
N LYS A 750 1.88 25.99 -20.44
CA LYS A 750 0.97 26.72 -21.36
C LYS A 750 0.97 28.22 -21.05
N ILE A 751 0.80 28.59 -19.77
CA ILE A 751 0.84 30.01 -19.32
C ILE A 751 2.24 30.47 -18.85
N LYS A 752 3.22 29.58 -18.81
CA LYS A 752 4.64 29.83 -18.46
C LYS A 752 4.84 30.41 -17.06
N GLY A 753 4.10 29.93 -16.07
CA GLY A 753 4.14 30.41 -14.68
C GLY A 753 4.05 29.30 -13.63
N GLN A 754 4.53 29.58 -12.41
CA GLN A 754 4.34 28.69 -11.26
C GLN A 754 2.86 28.59 -10.86
N SER A 755 2.44 27.39 -10.49
CA SER A 755 1.19 27.17 -9.75
C SER A 755 1.26 27.82 -8.37
N ASN A 756 0.10 28.14 -7.81
CA ASN A 756 -0.03 28.64 -6.43
C ASN A 756 -0.53 27.56 -5.45
N TYR A 757 -0.67 26.31 -5.90
CA TYR A 757 -1.19 25.22 -5.07
C TYR A 757 -0.09 24.58 -4.20
N GLU A 758 -0.19 24.73 -2.88
CA GLU A 758 0.72 24.07 -1.93
C GLU A 758 0.35 22.58 -1.78
N SER A 759 1.21 21.69 -2.28
CA SER A 759 1.05 20.22 -2.15
C SER A 759 2.22 19.56 -1.43
N VAL A 760 1.93 18.47 -0.71
CA VAL A 760 2.93 17.65 -0.01
C VAL A 760 3.89 16.93 -0.98
N THR A 761 3.54 16.85 -2.27
CA THR A 761 4.44 16.31 -3.30
C THR A 761 5.76 17.08 -3.41
N ALA A 762 5.83 18.33 -2.92
CA ALA A 762 7.09 19.06 -2.76
C ALA A 762 8.16 18.31 -1.94
N PHE A 763 7.77 17.42 -1.03
CA PHE A 763 8.71 16.60 -0.26
C PHE A 763 9.27 15.40 -1.06
N TYR A 764 8.79 15.13 -2.28
CA TYR A 764 9.41 14.17 -3.19
C TYR A 764 10.82 14.62 -3.58
N ALA A 765 11.11 15.94 -3.56
CA ALA A 765 12.45 16.48 -3.72
C ALA A 765 13.44 15.97 -2.65
N LEU A 766 12.96 15.71 -1.42
CA LEU A 766 13.77 15.05 -0.38
C LEU A 766 13.96 13.55 -0.65
N TRP A 767 12.90 12.86 -1.06
CA TRP A 767 12.98 11.42 -1.38
C TRP A 767 13.96 11.16 -2.54
N ALA A 768 13.76 11.84 -3.66
CA ALA A 768 14.61 11.76 -4.84
C ALA A 768 16.05 12.23 -4.54
N GLY A 769 16.20 13.23 -3.67
CA GLY A 769 17.50 13.84 -3.32
C GLY A 769 17.89 14.99 -4.24
N VAL A 770 16.90 15.74 -4.73
CA VAL A 770 17.07 16.94 -5.55
C VAL A 770 17.66 18.08 -4.71
N CYS A 771 17.19 18.23 -3.47
CA CYS A 771 17.61 19.31 -2.58
C CYS A 771 19.09 19.22 -2.17
N THR A 772 19.77 20.37 -2.04
CA THR A 772 20.98 20.45 -1.19
C THR A 772 20.60 20.28 0.29
N PRO A 773 21.54 19.98 1.20
CA PRO A 773 21.26 19.93 2.64
C PRO A 773 20.63 21.22 3.19
N GLU A 774 21.04 22.38 2.68
CA GLU A 774 20.55 23.71 3.05
C GLU A 774 19.13 23.92 2.54
N ARG A 775 18.87 23.59 1.26
CA ARG A 775 17.54 23.67 0.64
C ARG A 775 16.55 22.73 1.34
N ALA A 776 16.99 21.53 1.71
CA ALA A 776 16.20 20.58 2.48
C ALA A 776 15.87 21.11 3.88
N LYS A 777 16.85 21.70 4.58
CA LYS A 777 16.62 22.34 5.89
C LYS A 777 15.54 23.43 5.78
N ILE A 778 15.67 24.34 4.81
CA ILE A 778 14.71 25.43 4.58
C ILE A 778 13.30 24.89 4.28
N LEU A 779 13.18 23.91 3.38
CA LEU A 779 11.89 23.29 3.03
C LEU A 779 11.22 22.62 4.26
N ILE A 780 12.01 21.92 5.09
CA ILE A 780 11.51 21.22 6.28
C ILE A 780 11.08 22.22 7.37
N GLU A 781 11.90 23.22 7.68
CA GLU A 781 11.62 24.19 8.75
C GLU A 781 10.47 25.13 8.38
N ASN A 782 10.45 25.65 7.14
CA ASN A 782 9.52 26.70 6.73
C ASN A 782 8.20 26.20 6.12
N SER A 783 8.12 24.94 5.65
CA SER A 783 6.94 24.46 4.92
C SER A 783 6.31 23.15 5.40
N LEU A 784 7.02 22.28 6.13
CA LEU A 784 6.42 20.99 6.56
C LEU A 784 5.21 21.18 7.49
N HIS A 785 5.27 22.18 8.37
CA HIS A 785 4.19 22.49 9.31
C HIS A 785 2.87 22.89 8.62
N LYS A 786 2.88 23.25 7.33
CA LYS A 786 1.69 23.59 6.55
C LYS A 786 0.83 22.36 6.22
N PHE A 787 1.44 21.16 6.26
CA PHE A 787 0.82 19.89 5.91
C PHE A 787 0.67 18.95 7.12
N GLU A 788 1.37 19.20 8.23
CA GLU A 788 1.31 18.36 9.43
C GLU A 788 0.05 18.64 10.26
N GLU A 789 -0.95 17.78 10.07
CA GLU A 789 -2.22 17.78 10.81
C GLU A 789 -2.20 16.74 11.96
N PHE A 790 -3.31 16.60 12.68
CA PHE A 790 -3.45 15.65 13.81
C PHE A 790 -2.92 14.26 13.48
N GLY A 791 -3.38 13.68 12.36
CA GLY A 791 -3.18 12.31 11.93
C GLY A 791 -2.11 12.07 10.86
N GLY A 792 -1.32 13.07 10.46
CA GLY A 792 -0.27 12.89 9.45
C GLY A 792 -0.13 14.08 8.52
N LEU A 793 0.35 13.82 7.29
CA LEU A 793 0.49 14.84 6.25
C LEU A 793 -0.72 14.84 5.31
N VAL A 794 -1.42 15.97 5.21
CA VAL A 794 -2.47 16.19 4.20
C VAL A 794 -1.88 16.40 2.80
N SER A 795 -2.60 15.99 1.76
CA SER A 795 -2.11 16.03 0.37
C SER A 795 -1.95 17.46 -0.20
N GLY A 796 -2.73 18.41 0.30
CA GLY A 796 -2.64 19.84 -0.02
C GLY A 796 -3.08 20.70 1.16
N THR A 797 -2.72 21.98 1.17
CA THR A 797 -3.13 22.89 2.26
C THR A 797 -4.61 23.30 2.12
N LYS A 798 -5.30 23.50 3.25
CA LYS A 798 -6.70 24.00 3.27
C LYS A 798 -6.86 25.29 2.45
N LYS A 799 -5.86 26.16 2.51
CA LYS A 799 -5.77 27.41 1.73
C LYS A 799 -5.75 27.15 0.22
N SER A 800 -4.96 26.17 -0.23
CA SER A 800 -4.77 25.88 -1.67
C SER A 800 -5.99 25.20 -2.29
N ARG A 801 -6.60 24.25 -1.57
CA ARG A 801 -7.91 23.68 -1.95
C ARG A 801 -8.99 24.77 -2.01
N GLY A 802 -8.95 25.70 -1.05
CA GLY A 802 -9.95 26.76 -0.89
C GLY A 802 -11.27 26.24 -0.31
N ASP A 803 -12.30 27.06 -0.44
CA ASP A 803 -13.65 26.76 0.03
C ASP A 803 -14.35 25.74 -0.88
N LEU A 804 -15.29 24.98 -0.28
CA LEU A 804 -16.05 23.94 -0.94
C LEU A 804 -17.53 24.34 -1.00
N GLY A 805 -18.23 23.85 -2.02
CA GLY A 805 -19.66 24.09 -2.24
C GLY A 805 -20.24 23.12 -3.26
N VAL A 806 -21.50 23.32 -3.65
CA VAL A 806 -22.18 22.42 -4.61
C VAL A 806 -21.46 22.36 -5.96
N SER A 807 -20.98 23.51 -6.46
CA SER A 807 -20.19 23.62 -7.69
C SER A 807 -18.71 23.26 -7.53
N LYS A 808 -18.23 23.09 -6.30
CA LYS A 808 -16.83 22.74 -5.98
C LYS A 808 -16.80 21.73 -4.82
N PRO A 809 -17.17 20.46 -5.08
CA PRO A 809 -17.28 19.42 -4.04
C PRO A 809 -15.90 19.04 -3.46
N SER A 810 -15.90 18.26 -2.38
CA SER A 810 -14.65 17.69 -1.85
C SER A 810 -14.01 16.73 -2.85
N ARG A 811 -12.69 16.78 -2.99
CA ARG A 811 -11.89 15.90 -3.86
C ARG A 811 -10.92 15.08 -3.03
N GLN A 812 -10.69 13.83 -3.42
CA GLN A 812 -10.09 12.84 -2.52
C GLN A 812 -8.59 13.03 -2.27
N TRP A 813 -7.85 13.69 -3.19
CA TRP A 813 -6.42 14.01 -3.04
C TRP A 813 -6.15 15.43 -2.53
N ASP A 814 -7.14 16.06 -1.88
CA ASP A 814 -7.03 17.40 -1.26
C ASP A 814 -7.27 17.37 0.25
N TYR A 815 -7.07 18.52 0.91
CA TYR A 815 -7.42 18.72 2.33
C TYR A 815 -8.89 18.35 2.64
N PRO A 816 -9.19 17.55 3.68
CA PRO A 816 -8.34 17.18 4.81
C PRO A 816 -7.68 15.80 4.70
N PHE A 817 -7.64 15.20 3.51
CA PHE A 817 -7.26 13.80 3.35
C PHE A 817 -5.74 13.60 3.30
N ALA A 818 -5.32 12.44 3.80
CA ALA A 818 -3.95 11.98 3.85
C ALA A 818 -3.85 10.56 3.32
N TRP A 819 -2.82 10.33 2.51
CA TRP A 819 -2.59 9.09 1.78
C TRP A 819 -1.23 8.50 2.12
N ALA A 820 -1.16 7.16 2.16
CA ALA A 820 0.04 6.42 2.52
C ALA A 820 1.28 6.74 1.66
N PRO A 821 1.21 6.86 0.32
CA PRO A 821 2.34 7.28 -0.52
C PRO A 821 3.03 8.55 -0.03
N HIS A 822 2.26 9.60 0.27
CA HIS A 822 2.78 10.88 0.74
C HIS A 822 3.50 10.77 2.08
N GLN A 823 3.01 9.91 2.99
CA GLN A 823 3.67 9.66 4.27
C GLN A 823 5.00 8.92 4.04
N ILE A 824 4.97 7.80 3.30
CA ILE A 824 6.12 6.91 3.10
C ILE A 824 7.28 7.67 2.44
N LEU A 825 7.01 8.39 1.35
CA LEU A 825 8.04 9.14 0.62
C LEU A 825 8.62 10.26 1.46
N THR A 826 7.78 11.00 2.20
CA THR A 826 8.25 12.08 3.08
C THR A 826 9.08 11.53 4.24
N TRP A 827 8.71 10.40 4.84
CA TRP A 827 9.53 9.76 5.88
C TRP A 827 10.89 9.30 5.34
N ASP A 828 10.96 8.70 4.14
CA ASP A 828 12.23 8.27 3.54
C ASP A 828 13.11 9.47 3.17
N GLY A 829 12.53 10.52 2.59
CA GLY A 829 13.21 11.78 2.34
C GLY A 829 13.75 12.44 3.61
N LEU A 830 12.94 12.55 4.67
CA LEU A 830 13.39 13.09 5.96
C LEU A 830 14.56 12.29 6.55
N LYS A 831 14.51 10.95 6.50
CA LYS A 831 15.63 10.09 6.95
C LYS A 831 16.90 10.32 6.12
N LYS A 832 16.79 10.54 4.81
CA LYS A 832 17.90 10.83 3.87
C LYS A 832 18.62 12.15 4.21
N TYR A 833 17.89 13.15 4.71
CA TYR A 833 18.45 14.41 5.24
C TYR A 833 18.61 14.41 6.77
N ASN A 834 18.83 13.23 7.37
CA ASN A 834 19.09 13.03 8.81
C ASN A 834 17.98 13.49 9.79
N ARG A 835 16.79 13.85 9.31
CA ARG A 835 15.62 14.22 10.12
C ARG A 835 14.77 13.02 10.54
N LYS A 836 15.42 12.02 11.13
CA LYS A 836 14.77 10.81 11.68
C LYS A 836 13.81 11.14 12.82
N ASP A 837 14.09 12.21 13.54
CA ASP A 837 13.27 12.79 14.60
C ASP A 837 11.87 13.21 14.11
N ILE A 838 11.81 13.96 13.00
CA ILE A 838 10.54 14.33 12.37
C ILE A 838 9.86 13.12 11.74
N ALA A 839 10.60 12.24 11.07
CA ALA A 839 10.04 11.02 10.50
C ALA A 839 9.35 10.16 11.57
N GLN A 840 9.92 10.07 12.78
CA GLN A 840 9.33 9.39 13.94
C GLN A 840 8.04 10.10 14.43
N ARG A 841 8.02 11.45 14.50
CA ARG A 841 6.81 12.23 14.83
C ARG A 841 5.66 11.97 13.85
N LEU A 842 5.91 12.13 12.54
CA LEU A 842 4.91 11.95 11.50
C LEU A 842 4.41 10.51 11.43
N SER A 843 5.32 9.54 11.60
CA SER A 843 4.94 8.12 11.71
C SER A 843 4.00 7.88 12.89
N TYR A 844 4.25 8.50 14.06
CA TYR A 844 3.37 8.33 15.22
C TYR A 844 1.94 8.82 14.93
N ARG A 845 1.78 9.99 14.32
CA ARG A 845 0.48 10.57 13.96
C ARG A 845 -0.33 9.65 13.04
N TRP A 846 0.28 9.20 11.95
CA TRP A 846 -0.35 8.31 10.97
C TRP A 846 -0.71 6.95 11.57
N LEU A 847 0.22 6.33 12.30
CA LEU A 847 -0.01 5.04 12.92
C LEU A 847 -1.04 5.11 14.04
N TYR A 848 -1.12 6.23 14.77
CA TYR A 848 -2.18 6.46 15.75
C TYR A 848 -3.55 6.44 15.08
N LEU A 849 -3.71 7.24 14.01
CA LEU A 849 -4.95 7.36 13.26
C LEU A 849 -5.42 6.00 12.71
N MET A 850 -4.49 5.21 12.16
CA MET A 850 -4.79 3.84 11.72
C MET A 850 -5.16 2.91 12.88
N THR A 851 -4.42 2.98 13.99
CA THR A 851 -4.64 2.11 15.15
C THR A 851 -5.97 2.44 15.86
N LEU A 852 -6.33 3.72 15.93
CA LEU A 852 -7.63 4.20 16.42
C LEU A 852 -8.77 3.61 15.58
N SER A 853 -8.70 3.77 14.25
CA SER A 853 -9.70 3.22 13.32
C SER A 853 -9.83 1.70 13.49
N PHE A 854 -8.71 0.98 13.52
CA PHE A 854 -8.67 -0.47 13.70
C PHE A 854 -9.28 -0.93 15.04
N VAL A 855 -9.07 -0.19 16.13
CA VAL A 855 -9.61 -0.53 17.46
C VAL A 855 -11.10 -0.25 17.57
N ASP A 856 -11.54 0.93 17.12
CA ASP A 856 -12.88 1.44 17.37
C ASP A 856 -13.92 0.99 16.33
N PHE A 857 -13.48 0.59 15.14
CA PHE A 857 -14.34 0.25 13.99
C PHE A 857 -14.01 -1.14 13.44
N ASN A 858 -14.20 -2.15 14.30
CA ASN A 858 -14.20 -3.57 13.95
C ASN A 858 -13.00 -4.08 13.11
N GLY A 859 -11.79 -3.57 13.38
CA GLY A 859 -10.58 -4.00 12.66
C GLY A 859 -10.43 -3.44 11.26
N ILE A 860 -11.16 -2.38 10.91
CA ILE A 860 -11.10 -1.75 9.58
C ILE A 860 -9.69 -1.23 9.24
N VAL A 861 -9.34 -1.36 7.97
CA VAL A 861 -8.21 -0.69 7.32
C VAL A 861 -8.70 -0.22 5.96
N VAL A 862 -8.72 1.10 5.74
CA VAL A 862 -9.19 1.74 4.50
C VAL A 862 -8.03 2.23 3.63
N GLU A 863 -8.36 2.58 2.38
CA GLU A 863 -7.48 3.17 1.34
C GLU A 863 -6.78 4.48 1.75
N LYS A 864 -7.53 5.41 2.37
CA LYS A 864 -7.14 6.80 2.68
C LYS A 864 -7.90 7.28 3.92
N TYR A 865 -7.42 8.36 4.56
CA TYR A 865 -8.00 8.83 5.81
C TYR A 865 -8.09 10.37 5.89
N ASP A 866 -9.06 10.88 6.66
CA ASP A 866 -9.11 12.28 7.09
C ASP A 866 -8.10 12.50 8.23
N ALA A 867 -7.03 13.26 7.97
CA ALA A 867 -5.97 13.52 8.94
C ALA A 867 -6.33 14.56 10.01
N THR A 868 -7.50 15.19 9.92
CA THR A 868 -8.01 16.18 10.89
C THR A 868 -9.02 15.59 11.87
N SER A 869 -9.59 14.43 11.55
CA SER A 869 -10.63 13.77 12.36
C SER A 869 -10.04 12.98 13.54
N GLU A 870 -10.29 13.47 14.77
CA GLU A 870 -9.86 12.77 16.00
C GLU A 870 -10.73 11.56 16.39
N ARG A 871 -11.86 11.32 15.70
CA ARG A 871 -12.82 10.26 16.07
C ARG A 871 -13.15 9.27 14.96
N GLN A 872 -13.37 9.72 13.72
CA GLN A 872 -13.81 8.86 12.62
C GLN A 872 -12.96 9.04 11.35
N PRO A 873 -11.61 8.98 11.45
CA PRO A 873 -10.74 9.33 10.34
C PRO A 873 -10.81 8.36 9.14
N HIS A 874 -11.36 7.16 9.32
CA HIS A 874 -11.61 6.20 8.25
C HIS A 874 -12.89 6.51 7.43
N LYS A 875 -13.73 7.46 7.85
CA LYS A 875 -14.93 7.88 7.11
C LYS A 875 -14.56 9.01 6.15
N VAL A 876 -14.25 8.64 4.92
CA VAL A 876 -14.05 9.56 3.80
C VAL A 876 -15.18 9.31 2.79
N GLU A 877 -16.01 10.34 2.59
CA GLU A 877 -17.18 10.32 1.70
C GLU A 877 -16.93 11.13 0.40
N ALA A 878 -15.69 11.57 0.16
CA ALA A 878 -15.33 12.24 -1.08
C ALA A 878 -15.35 11.26 -2.26
N GLU A 879 -15.94 11.69 -3.38
CA GLU A 879 -16.07 10.93 -4.63
C GLU A 879 -16.74 9.56 -4.39
N TYR A 880 -16.11 8.45 -4.76
CA TYR A 880 -16.64 7.09 -4.52
C TYR A 880 -16.56 6.61 -3.05
N GLY A 881 -16.13 7.49 -2.15
CA GLY A 881 -15.91 7.18 -0.73
C GLY A 881 -14.68 6.32 -0.49
N ASN A 882 -14.68 5.57 0.62
CA ASN A 882 -13.53 4.79 1.08
C ASN A 882 -13.65 3.29 0.80
N GLN A 883 -12.69 2.77 0.01
CA GLN A 883 -12.53 1.32 -0.17
C GLN A 883 -12.06 0.65 1.14
N GLY A 884 -12.44 -0.62 1.33
CA GLY A 884 -12.11 -1.42 2.53
C GLY A 884 -13.12 -1.32 3.69
N SER A 885 -14.17 -0.51 3.56
CA SER A 885 -15.21 -0.30 4.59
C SER A 885 -16.36 -1.32 4.56
N GLY A 886 -16.78 -1.76 3.38
CA GLY A 886 -17.98 -2.59 3.13
C GLY A 886 -17.87 -4.09 3.46
N PHE A 887 -17.22 -4.48 4.56
CA PHE A 887 -17.07 -5.88 4.96
C PHE A 887 -18.07 -6.30 6.06
N LYS A 888 -18.28 -7.62 6.21
CA LYS A 888 -19.11 -8.21 7.29
C LYS A 888 -18.30 -9.13 8.19
N GLY A 889 -18.37 -8.90 9.50
CA GLY A 889 -17.72 -9.65 10.57
C GLY A 889 -16.20 -9.42 10.69
N VAL A 890 -15.45 -9.55 9.60
CA VAL A 890 -13.98 -9.40 9.58
C VAL A 890 -13.45 -8.85 8.25
N ALA A 891 -12.59 -7.82 8.34
CA ALA A 891 -11.82 -7.30 7.21
C ALA A 891 -10.70 -8.30 6.85
N THR A 892 -10.56 -8.62 5.56
CA THR A 892 -9.69 -9.71 5.10
C THR A 892 -8.34 -9.27 4.57
N GLU A 893 -8.19 -8.00 4.16
CA GLU A 893 -7.08 -7.59 3.29
C GLU A 893 -6.59 -6.14 3.47
N GLY A 894 -7.42 -5.23 3.99
CA GLY A 894 -7.04 -3.82 4.10
C GLY A 894 -6.79 -3.18 2.73
N PHE A 895 -5.70 -2.41 2.61
CA PHE A 895 -5.29 -1.81 1.33
C PHE A 895 -3.76 -1.81 1.19
N GLY A 896 -3.24 -2.10 0.01
CA GLY A 896 -1.82 -2.39 -0.26
C GLY A 896 -0.82 -1.38 0.31
N TRP A 897 -0.85 -0.12 -0.16
CA TRP A 897 0.03 0.92 0.37
C TRP A 897 -0.21 1.23 1.86
N VAL A 898 -1.40 0.95 2.41
CA VAL A 898 -1.76 1.30 3.79
C VAL A 898 -1.16 0.25 4.72
N ASN A 899 -1.31 -1.02 4.35
CA ASN A 899 -0.61 -2.17 4.94
C ASN A 899 0.91 -1.91 4.96
N ALA A 900 1.49 -1.49 3.84
CA ALA A 900 2.90 -1.13 3.77
C ALA A 900 3.25 0.06 4.70
N SER A 901 2.46 1.13 4.69
CA SER A 901 2.69 2.32 5.54
C SER A 901 2.70 1.99 7.03
N TYR A 902 1.87 1.04 7.47
CA TYR A 902 1.84 0.60 8.87
C TYR A 902 3.16 -0.07 9.27
N LEU A 903 3.61 -1.03 8.43
CA LEU A 903 4.86 -1.77 8.65
C LEU A 903 6.09 -0.86 8.60
N LEU A 904 6.14 0.07 7.64
CA LEU A 904 7.25 1.00 7.46
C LEU A 904 7.29 2.06 8.57
N GLY A 905 6.14 2.65 8.92
CA GLY A 905 6.04 3.59 10.04
C GLY A 905 6.47 2.94 11.34
N LEU A 906 6.10 1.68 11.59
CA LEU A 906 6.51 0.95 12.80
C LEU A 906 8.04 0.76 12.87
N LYS A 907 8.78 0.76 11.75
CA LYS A 907 10.25 0.75 11.78
C LYS A 907 10.83 2.10 12.25
N ASN A 908 10.13 3.20 12.06
CA ASN A 908 10.56 4.55 12.50
C ASN A 908 10.31 4.80 13.99
N LEU A 909 9.46 3.99 14.65
CA LEU A 909 9.08 4.20 16.06
C LEU A 909 9.98 3.49 17.08
N ASP A 910 10.26 4.18 18.19
CA ASP A 910 10.90 3.61 19.38
C ASP A 910 9.94 2.71 20.21
N ILE A 911 10.45 2.16 21.32
CA ILE A 911 9.67 1.26 22.20
C ILE A 911 8.58 2.03 22.98
N LEU A 912 8.80 3.31 23.30
CA LEU A 912 7.87 4.12 24.09
C LEU A 912 6.63 4.46 23.24
N SER A 913 6.85 4.97 22.04
CA SER A 913 5.83 5.25 21.04
C SER A 913 5.04 4.00 20.63
N LYS A 914 5.69 2.86 20.40
CA LYS A 914 4.98 1.58 20.16
C LYS A 914 4.03 1.18 21.28
N ARG A 915 4.42 1.42 22.55
CA ARG A 915 3.55 1.15 23.71
C ARG A 915 2.40 2.17 23.80
N ALA A 916 2.66 3.44 23.53
CA ALA A 916 1.65 4.48 23.51
C ALA A 916 0.59 4.26 22.41
N LEU A 917 1.00 3.87 21.20
CA LEU A 917 0.08 3.39 20.15
C LEU A 917 -0.72 2.18 20.60
N GLY A 918 -0.06 1.21 21.24
CA GLY A 918 -0.71 0.02 21.79
C GLY A 918 -1.69 0.30 22.93
N MET A 919 -1.70 1.52 23.48
CA MET A 919 -2.67 2.05 24.44
C MET A 919 -3.66 3.05 23.82
N VAL A 920 -3.56 3.31 22.51
CA VAL A 920 -4.32 4.32 21.76
C VAL A 920 -4.20 5.72 22.39
N THR A 921 -2.98 6.10 22.80
CA THR A 921 -2.67 7.45 23.30
C THR A 921 -2.59 8.45 22.15
N SER A 922 -3.41 9.50 22.17
CA SER A 922 -3.43 10.54 21.13
C SER A 922 -2.05 11.20 20.92
N PRO A 923 -1.72 11.70 19.71
CA PRO A 923 -0.47 12.45 19.49
C PRO A 923 -0.37 13.67 20.42
N THR A 924 -1.49 14.37 20.62
CA THR A 924 -1.62 15.51 21.55
C THR A 924 -1.23 15.13 22.98
N ASP A 925 -1.82 14.05 23.53
CA ASP A 925 -1.48 13.55 24.86
C ASP A 925 -0.04 13.03 24.95
N PHE A 926 0.42 12.31 23.93
CA PHE A 926 1.70 11.64 23.92
C PHE A 926 2.85 12.64 23.91
N PHE A 927 2.80 13.63 23.02
CA PHE A 927 3.83 14.65 22.89
C PHE A 927 3.80 15.67 24.04
N ALA A 928 2.62 16.03 24.56
CA ALA A 928 2.51 16.97 25.68
C ALA A 928 3.10 16.42 27.00
N LYS A 929 3.09 15.09 27.20
CA LYS A 929 3.56 14.43 28.43
C LYS A 929 5.03 13.99 28.38
N MET A 930 5.73 14.25 27.28
CA MET A 930 7.17 13.98 27.15
C MET A 930 8.02 14.98 27.94
N ASN A 931 9.11 14.49 28.53
CA ASN A 931 10.14 15.37 29.07
C ASN A 931 10.97 16.04 27.95
N PRO A 932 11.70 17.15 28.23
CA PRO A 932 12.56 17.83 27.27
C PRO A 932 13.46 16.92 26.42
N THR A 933 14.11 15.93 27.03
CA THR A 933 15.04 15.01 26.35
C THR A 933 14.31 13.99 25.47
N GLU A 934 13.03 13.72 25.73
CA GLU A 934 12.19 12.90 24.86
C GLU A 934 11.67 13.71 23.67
N LYS A 935 11.21 14.95 23.89
CA LYS A 935 10.69 15.84 22.83
C LYS A 935 11.66 16.00 21.65
N THR A 936 12.97 16.13 21.91
CA THR A 936 13.99 16.26 20.85
C THR A 936 14.04 15.04 19.91
N LYS A 937 13.68 13.84 20.37
CA LYS A 937 13.61 12.62 19.54
C LYS A 937 12.45 12.64 18.54
N TYR A 938 11.52 13.57 18.69
CA TYR A 938 10.36 13.77 17.82
C TYR A 938 10.44 15.12 17.08
N GLY A 939 11.60 15.79 17.12
CA GLY A 939 11.82 17.09 16.48
C GLY A 939 10.90 18.19 17.01
N LEU A 940 10.46 18.07 18.27
CA LEU A 940 9.58 19.02 18.94
C LEU A 940 10.41 20.08 19.66
N ALA A 941 9.89 21.32 19.71
CA ALA A 941 10.44 22.37 20.56
C ALA A 941 10.35 21.95 22.04
N VAL A 942 11.42 22.25 22.78
CA VAL A 942 11.58 21.89 24.21
C VAL A 942 10.79 22.84 25.09
#